data_AF-A0A662EYT9-F1
#
_entry.id   AF-A0A662EYT9-F1
#
_cell.length_a   1.000
_cell.length_b   1.000
_cell.length_c   1.000
_cell.angle_alpha   90.00
_cell.angle_beta   90.00
_cell.angle_gamma   90.00
#
_symmetry.space_group_name_H-M   'P 1'
#
loop_
_entity.id
_entity.type
_entity.pdbx_description
1 polymer ?
#
loop_
_entity_poly.entity_id
_entity_poly.type
_entity_poly.pdbx_seq_one_letter_code
_entity_poly.pdbx_strand_id
1 'polypeptide(L)'
;GSGGGVSCYDAFVEILNSILWGNYAGNGPQIAIGDPYETNNPTSTVMLYYSDIQGGEDDVFIGPALDPFTGPWLYLPFPGSVIDANPLFVSANQLGQTYYLSQVAAGQVLANPPNPCVDTGFGSASALASIVGFEPTTRTDHVADSGNVDMGYHYRVAPVLQYQLEIEVVNSGSGTNGRLYADWNVYGVDMNMWDPNTAAINPGTQVNLRAVPDENYLVSQWTGTDNDSTTSTRNTVTMYADTKVTVEFFYHAPTSIIVGDQGDFQTIVPAIKAAYDKDTIIIKPGTYAGPNNVDIDFEGKAITIRGEDPHDPAKVAATVINCAGTERINHRGFIFTSGEDGNSVLDGLTITNGFIAGAYGGNFIDPNGVVDPDGQDAFGDGFGGAVFIDNDSSPTIKNCVFRNCTVTGGYGGHGVNGGINTDGDGINGGAGGSGYGDGYGGAIYCDTGCSPTLISCTFQDNRASGGIGGSGGDGGSPGPGNGVESSGGNGGFGIGYGYGAAVYFHRNANPDINDCQFINNIVTGGVGGLGGKIGSGDPNTPRSTDGSIGFGFGTGAGGAIYYGEWCEPYVVDSTFNGNEAYDEYWGYLPIDLYESIYKDFETYYQGGGIHVEVDSEDVRIWNCDFTDNLGGGVYVVSDVDGVDVFDCSFMRNTSTLNGGGMYVGPDCVDVNFVECEFSANNCDSSGNLGEGGGGLNCKSDVMLDYCSFSANTTAGYGGAVSSYLDDNTELNQQIYNCSFVTNSSAIGGAVYLKNFGAEIFDCYILNNTAEHGGGMSLVDGSLDMDVGDVKNNTATAVNGDGGGLYCVTVSGSITNYVFCENSATSAGGAGGAVYLSSNTSPSIVNCLFADNLSKGNGGAIAVYSSVNADITNSTFTKSWADVFGGGIYCDWESSASIKDCIFDKCYKYAVYESRDTGTDVTYSLFNNNPHGAFYGFDDSGSPVDYNDTQIDGVSETDVDLNIGRTQEDELQLFVTGGTLGDYYLNQDAGQNPAIDGGSAVADTILVTPATNMGDYTTDIDNVLDGGTIVDIGYHYPDVETLADFEVTAQVYGGDGYVDIITPPNGSGRYYAGTVVTFKAMPRSGWRVRAWHGTDDDSSTATTNTVVVNLTDKHIGVEFEQAAILEVGPDGDYHTIQEAIYYAQDGDVVVVDTGNWILPGHGQSFGYMLNKSITIRSKYPDDPNWVAATVLDGSEYPGPILELGPDTDSGTIINGLTFQNSHWGIVPARDGDDPGTNGGDGGGAEGGAIYIYPGAG
;
A
#
# COMPACT_ATOMS: atom_id res chain seq x y z
N GLY A 1 -20.77 34.25 -46.10
CA GLY A 1 -22.05 33.80 -46.70
C GLY A 1 -22.64 32.73 -45.83
N SER A 2 -23.70 32.06 -46.29
CA SER A 2 -24.31 30.91 -45.60
C SER A 2 -24.14 29.67 -46.47
N GLY A 3 -23.99 28.49 -45.85
CA GLY A 3 -23.92 27.22 -46.57
C GLY A 3 -22.66 27.08 -47.40
N GLY A 4 -21.51 26.90 -46.75
CA GLY A 4 -20.20 26.86 -47.41
C GLY A 4 -20.04 25.70 -48.38
N GLY A 5 -20.68 24.56 -48.10
CA GLY A 5 -20.86 23.45 -49.04
C GLY A 5 -22.18 23.58 -49.81
N VAL A 6 -23.30 23.65 -49.09
CA VAL A 6 -24.66 23.73 -49.67
C VAL A 6 -25.46 24.86 -49.04
N SER A 7 -26.02 25.74 -49.88
CA SER A 7 -27.01 26.74 -49.47
C SER A 7 -28.33 26.46 -50.20
N CYS A 8 -29.39 26.19 -49.45
CA CYS A 8 -30.73 25.87 -49.96
C CYS A 8 -31.70 27.00 -49.62
N TYR A 9 -32.39 27.57 -50.61
CA TYR A 9 -33.41 28.60 -50.41
C TYR A 9 -34.51 28.46 -51.46
N ASP A 10 -35.77 28.38 -51.02
CA ASP A 10 -36.97 28.13 -51.84
C ASP A 10 -36.81 26.90 -52.76
N ALA A 11 -36.19 25.85 -52.23
CA ALA A 11 -35.83 24.65 -52.97
C ALA A 11 -35.96 23.38 -52.12
N PHE A 12 -36.03 22.25 -52.83
CA PHE A 12 -35.97 20.92 -52.25
C PHE A 12 -34.72 20.22 -52.77
N VAL A 13 -33.83 19.82 -51.86
CA VAL A 13 -32.54 19.22 -52.18
C VAL A 13 -32.42 17.88 -51.45
N GLU A 14 -32.03 16.86 -52.19
CA GLU A 14 -31.68 15.55 -51.64
C GLU A 14 -30.17 15.37 -51.77
N ILE A 15 -29.51 15.05 -50.65
CA ILE A 15 -28.08 14.76 -50.57
C ILE A 15 -27.94 13.32 -50.10
N LEU A 16 -27.21 12.53 -50.88
CA LEU A 16 -27.05 11.10 -50.72
C LEU A 16 -25.57 10.73 -50.87
N ASN A 17 -25.04 9.88 -49.98
CA ASN A 17 -23.68 9.31 -50.06
C ASN A 17 -22.59 10.38 -50.22
N SER A 18 -22.73 11.50 -49.50
CA SER A 18 -21.89 12.69 -49.70
C SER A 18 -21.11 13.02 -48.44
N ILE A 19 -19.92 13.61 -48.63
CA ILE A 19 -19.09 14.14 -47.56
C ILE A 19 -19.02 15.66 -47.72
N LEU A 20 -19.43 16.42 -46.70
CA LEU A 20 -19.29 17.87 -46.64
C LEU A 20 -18.37 18.22 -45.46
N TRP A 21 -17.08 18.39 -45.77
CA TRP A 21 -16.04 18.54 -44.78
C TRP A 21 -15.07 19.65 -45.16
N GLY A 22 -14.68 20.49 -44.20
CA GLY A 22 -13.72 21.58 -44.40
C GLY A 22 -14.23 22.78 -45.20
N ASN A 23 -15.55 22.89 -45.44
CA ASN A 23 -16.13 24.09 -46.05
C ASN A 23 -16.28 25.22 -45.03
N TYR A 24 -16.31 26.48 -45.51
CA TYR A 24 -16.37 27.65 -44.64
C TYR A 24 -17.49 28.63 -45.05
N ALA A 25 -18.39 28.91 -44.13
CA ALA A 25 -19.40 29.97 -44.21
C ALA A 25 -19.71 30.50 -42.80
N GLY A 26 -20.24 31.72 -42.72
CA GLY A 26 -20.51 32.39 -41.44
C GLY A 26 -21.78 31.89 -40.74
N ASN A 27 -22.71 31.25 -41.46
CA ASN A 27 -23.88 30.58 -40.92
C ASN A 27 -24.03 29.25 -41.65
N GLY A 28 -24.00 28.13 -40.93
CA GLY A 28 -24.04 26.79 -41.50
C GLY A 28 -22.81 26.53 -42.37
N PRO A 29 -21.63 26.25 -41.77
CA PRO A 29 -20.37 26.11 -42.50
C PRO A 29 -20.46 25.06 -43.60
N GLN A 30 -21.11 23.92 -43.33
CA GLN A 30 -21.35 22.88 -44.33
C GLN A 30 -22.68 23.10 -45.07
N ILE A 31 -23.79 23.25 -44.35
CA ILE A 31 -25.13 23.39 -44.92
C ILE A 31 -25.88 24.56 -44.28
N ALA A 32 -26.55 25.37 -45.12
CA ALA A 32 -27.54 26.34 -44.69
C ALA A 32 -28.87 26.18 -45.45
N ILE A 33 -29.98 26.16 -44.73
CA ILE A 33 -31.35 26.06 -45.24
C ILE A 33 -32.10 27.34 -44.89
N GLY A 34 -32.39 28.16 -45.89
CA GLY A 34 -32.93 29.52 -45.72
C GLY A 34 -31.85 30.60 -45.72
N ASP A 35 -32.29 31.84 -45.83
CA ASP A 35 -31.48 33.06 -45.71
C ASP A 35 -31.47 33.54 -44.24
N PRO A 36 -30.29 33.67 -43.61
CA PRO A 36 -30.18 34.15 -42.22
C PRO A 36 -30.66 35.59 -42.01
N TYR A 37 -30.83 36.38 -43.08
CA TYR A 37 -31.26 37.77 -42.99
C TYR A 37 -32.77 37.96 -43.18
N GLU A 38 -33.51 36.91 -43.52
CA GLU A 38 -34.97 36.94 -43.62
C GLU A 38 -35.62 36.51 -42.30
N THR A 39 -36.63 37.26 -41.86
CA THR A 39 -37.40 36.92 -40.65
C THR A 39 -38.49 35.87 -40.89
N ASN A 40 -38.75 35.52 -42.14
CA ASN A 40 -39.72 34.51 -42.53
C ASN A 40 -39.30 33.83 -43.85
N ASN A 41 -38.49 32.80 -43.72
CA ASN A 41 -37.97 32.05 -44.85
C ASN A 41 -39.05 31.23 -45.57
N PRO A 42 -38.96 31.05 -46.91
CA PRO A 42 -39.83 30.18 -47.66
C PRO A 42 -39.58 28.70 -47.33
N THR A 43 -40.55 27.83 -47.64
CA THR A 43 -40.42 26.38 -47.44
C THR A 43 -39.24 25.85 -48.26
N SER A 44 -38.16 25.50 -47.56
CA SER A 44 -36.92 24.97 -48.12
C SER A 44 -36.60 23.68 -47.41
N THR A 45 -36.26 22.61 -48.12
CA THR A 45 -36.01 21.32 -47.50
C THR A 45 -34.72 20.72 -48.01
N VAL A 46 -33.84 20.36 -47.09
CA VAL A 46 -32.70 19.49 -47.37
C VAL A 46 -32.98 18.15 -46.72
N MET A 47 -32.92 17.08 -47.51
CA MET A 47 -32.97 15.71 -47.02
C MET A 47 -31.58 15.11 -47.09
N LEU A 48 -31.09 14.59 -45.96
CA LEU A 48 -29.77 13.95 -45.87
C LEU A 48 -29.93 12.43 -45.72
N TYR A 49 -29.23 11.69 -46.57
CA TYR A 49 -29.21 10.24 -46.59
C TYR A 49 -27.75 9.79 -46.60
N TYR A 50 -27.35 8.95 -45.63
CA TYR A 50 -26.04 8.30 -45.55
C TYR A 50 -24.91 9.27 -45.96
N SER A 51 -24.73 10.34 -45.19
CA SER A 51 -23.77 11.40 -45.51
C SER A 51 -22.96 11.78 -44.26
N ASP A 52 -21.73 12.23 -44.45
CA ASP A 52 -20.84 12.68 -43.38
C ASP A 52 -20.67 14.20 -43.45
N ILE A 53 -21.06 14.89 -42.38
CA ILE A 53 -21.17 16.34 -42.32
C ILE A 53 -20.42 16.85 -41.11
N GLN A 54 -19.41 17.69 -41.34
CA GLN A 54 -18.62 18.26 -40.26
C GLN A 54 -19.48 19.11 -39.33
N GLY A 55 -19.46 18.80 -38.02
CA GLY A 55 -20.31 19.41 -37.01
C GLY A 55 -21.72 18.81 -36.92
N GLY A 56 -21.99 17.75 -37.69
CA GLY A 56 -23.24 16.98 -37.63
C GLY A 56 -24.49 17.78 -37.96
N GLU A 57 -25.61 17.40 -37.35
CA GLU A 57 -26.90 18.10 -37.52
C GLU A 57 -26.91 19.47 -36.83
N ASP A 58 -26.18 19.61 -35.72
CA ASP A 58 -26.16 20.80 -34.88
C ASP A 58 -25.53 22.01 -35.58
N ASP A 59 -24.61 21.77 -36.52
CA ASP A 59 -23.92 22.83 -37.26
C ASP A 59 -24.59 23.18 -38.60
N VAL A 60 -25.77 22.60 -38.88
CA VAL A 60 -26.62 22.99 -40.02
C VAL A 60 -27.43 24.24 -39.67
N PHE A 61 -27.26 25.31 -40.45
CA PHE A 61 -28.07 26.51 -40.25
C PHE A 61 -29.49 26.34 -40.81
N ILE A 62 -30.52 26.59 -39.99
CA ILE A 62 -31.92 26.64 -40.42
C ILE A 62 -32.46 28.05 -40.18
N GLY A 63 -32.85 28.73 -41.26
CA GLY A 63 -33.39 30.09 -41.23
C GLY A 63 -34.74 30.19 -40.54
N PRO A 64 -35.06 31.32 -39.87
CA PRO A 64 -36.28 31.45 -39.09
C PRO A 64 -37.55 31.51 -39.98
N ALA A 65 -38.67 30.99 -39.47
CA ALA A 65 -40.00 31.03 -40.11
C ALA A 65 -41.11 31.40 -39.09
N LEU A 66 -42.18 32.02 -39.58
CA LEU A 66 -43.34 32.42 -38.75
C LEU A 66 -44.20 31.23 -38.31
N ASP A 67 -44.22 30.16 -39.09
CA ASP A 67 -44.88 28.89 -38.78
C ASP A 67 -43.85 27.75 -38.87
N PRO A 68 -43.54 27.06 -37.76
CA PRO A 68 -42.55 25.98 -37.73
C PRO A 68 -42.94 24.78 -38.60
N PHE A 69 -44.20 24.64 -39.03
CA PHE A 69 -44.63 23.54 -39.90
C PHE A 69 -44.57 23.87 -41.40
N THR A 70 -44.26 25.12 -41.78
CA THR A 70 -44.15 25.54 -43.19
C THR A 70 -42.83 26.25 -43.51
N GLY A 71 -41.89 26.29 -42.57
CA GLY A 71 -40.58 26.93 -42.72
C GLY A 71 -39.49 26.03 -43.35
N PRO A 72 -38.24 26.52 -43.37
CA PRO A 72 -37.08 25.70 -43.70
C PRO A 72 -36.99 24.45 -42.81
N TRP A 73 -36.64 23.32 -43.39
CA TRP A 73 -36.66 22.04 -42.71
C TRP A 73 -35.49 21.16 -43.12
N LEU A 74 -34.75 20.64 -42.14
CA LEU A 74 -33.81 19.54 -42.33
C LEU A 74 -34.55 18.23 -42.09
N TYR A 75 -34.59 17.35 -43.07
CA TYR A 75 -35.25 16.05 -42.96
C TYR A 75 -34.21 14.93 -42.89
N LEU A 76 -34.20 14.23 -41.75
CA LEU A 76 -33.42 13.01 -41.53
C LEU A 76 -34.38 11.81 -41.52
N PRO A 77 -34.29 10.90 -42.51
CA PRO A 77 -35.25 9.81 -42.67
C PRO A 77 -35.16 8.73 -41.57
N PHE A 78 -34.01 8.57 -40.91
CA PHE A 78 -33.80 7.64 -39.79
C PHE A 78 -32.56 8.06 -38.96
N PRO A 79 -32.45 7.64 -37.67
CA PRO A 79 -31.26 7.88 -36.85
C PRO A 79 -29.99 7.33 -37.51
N GLY A 80 -28.91 8.11 -37.55
CA GLY A 80 -27.65 7.74 -38.22
C GLY A 80 -27.60 8.04 -39.72
N SER A 81 -28.58 8.78 -40.27
CA SER A 81 -28.53 9.25 -41.68
C SER A 81 -27.38 10.26 -41.93
N VAL A 82 -26.91 10.88 -40.86
CA VAL A 82 -25.76 11.79 -40.85
C VAL A 82 -24.80 11.30 -39.79
N ILE A 83 -23.52 11.26 -40.14
CA ILE A 83 -22.44 11.08 -39.19
C ILE A 83 -21.58 12.35 -39.17
N ASP A 84 -20.86 12.55 -38.06
CA ASP A 84 -19.88 13.62 -37.87
C ASP A 84 -18.58 12.98 -37.38
N ALA A 85 -17.79 12.47 -38.31
CA ALA A 85 -16.53 11.82 -37.99
C ALA A 85 -15.48 12.17 -39.06
N ASN A 86 -14.22 12.31 -38.68
CA ASN A 86 -13.18 12.67 -39.63
C ASN A 86 -13.15 11.67 -40.81
N PRO A 87 -13.33 12.12 -42.07
CA PRO A 87 -13.41 11.22 -43.23
C PRO A 87 -12.06 10.61 -43.63
N LEU A 88 -10.97 10.93 -42.91
CA LEU A 88 -9.61 10.39 -43.07
C LEU A 88 -9.15 10.37 -44.54
N PHE A 89 -9.19 11.53 -45.19
CA PHE A 89 -8.73 11.66 -46.58
C PHE A 89 -7.22 11.42 -46.72
N VAL A 90 -6.82 10.73 -47.79
CA VAL A 90 -5.42 10.54 -48.20
C VAL A 90 -5.19 11.13 -49.59
N SER A 91 -4.08 11.86 -49.75
CA SER A 91 -3.75 12.52 -51.02
C SER A 91 -2.77 11.71 -51.88
N ALA A 92 -2.98 11.71 -53.21
CA ALA A 92 -2.13 10.99 -54.16
C ALA A 92 -1.15 11.87 -54.95
N ASN A 93 -1.05 13.18 -54.66
CA ASN A 93 -0.05 14.06 -55.28
C ASN A 93 0.48 15.14 -54.33
N GLN A 94 1.69 15.63 -54.61
CA GLN A 94 2.41 16.65 -53.81
C GLN A 94 1.70 18.03 -53.72
N LEU A 95 0.55 18.22 -54.39
CA LEU A 95 -0.23 19.46 -54.36
C LEU A 95 -1.57 19.31 -53.60
N GLY A 96 -1.89 18.12 -53.06
CA GLY A 96 -3.10 17.87 -52.27
C GLY A 96 -4.41 17.94 -53.08
N GLN A 97 -4.38 17.67 -54.39
CA GLN A 97 -5.53 17.93 -55.29
C GLN A 97 -6.43 16.71 -55.55
N THR A 98 -6.15 15.58 -54.90
CA THR A 98 -6.89 14.32 -55.04
C THR A 98 -7.15 13.78 -53.63
N TYR A 99 -8.38 13.39 -53.31
CA TYR A 99 -8.79 12.96 -51.95
C TYR A 99 -9.39 11.55 -52.03
N TYR A 100 -8.59 10.55 -51.66
CA TYR A 100 -9.03 9.16 -51.48
C TYR A 100 -9.44 8.94 -50.03
N LEU A 101 -10.24 7.90 -49.75
CA LEU A 101 -10.50 7.47 -48.38
C LEU A 101 -9.36 6.56 -47.91
N SER A 102 -8.87 6.78 -46.69
CA SER A 102 -7.91 5.84 -46.08
C SER A 102 -8.56 4.46 -45.93
N GLN A 103 -7.91 3.43 -46.46
CA GLN A 103 -8.36 2.05 -46.38
C GLN A 103 -7.20 1.10 -46.08
N VAL A 104 -7.38 0.27 -45.04
CA VAL A 104 -6.44 -0.83 -44.71
C VAL A 104 -6.25 -1.75 -45.91
N ALA A 105 -7.33 -2.02 -46.64
CA ALA A 105 -7.30 -2.87 -47.83
C ALA A 105 -6.46 -2.29 -48.98
N ALA A 106 -6.12 -0.99 -48.95
CA ALA A 106 -5.20 -0.32 -49.87
C ALA A 106 -3.76 -0.22 -49.31
N GLY A 107 -3.49 -0.84 -48.16
CA GLY A 107 -2.17 -0.89 -47.51
C GLY A 107 -1.81 0.33 -46.69
N GLN A 108 -2.78 1.18 -46.40
CA GLN A 108 -2.63 2.30 -45.49
C GLN A 108 -2.79 1.80 -44.05
N VAL A 109 -2.06 2.43 -43.12
CA VAL A 109 -2.10 2.05 -41.70
C VAL A 109 -3.55 2.07 -41.18
N LEU A 110 -3.89 1.11 -40.31
CA LEU A 110 -5.16 1.13 -39.57
C LEU A 110 -5.23 2.44 -38.78
N ALA A 111 -6.04 3.38 -39.22
CA ALA A 111 -6.58 4.34 -38.27
C ALA A 111 -7.46 3.54 -37.30
N ASN A 112 -7.24 3.69 -36.00
CA ASN A 112 -8.16 3.22 -34.98
C ASN A 112 -8.90 4.46 -34.45
N PRO A 113 -10.20 4.66 -34.75
CA PRO A 113 -11.11 3.75 -35.48
C PRO A 113 -10.95 3.77 -37.02
N PRO A 114 -11.43 2.74 -37.75
CA PRO A 114 -11.37 2.66 -39.21
C PRO A 114 -12.16 3.79 -39.90
N ASN A 115 -11.86 4.06 -41.17
CA ASN A 115 -12.48 5.16 -41.90
C ASN A 115 -14.01 5.05 -41.93
N PRO A 116 -14.74 6.03 -41.36
CA PRO A 116 -16.19 5.94 -41.17
C PRO A 116 -16.99 6.06 -42.47
N CYS A 117 -16.35 6.47 -43.57
CA CYS A 117 -16.97 6.69 -44.87
C CYS A 117 -16.86 5.51 -45.83
N VAL A 118 -16.20 4.43 -45.43
CA VAL A 118 -15.98 3.22 -46.24
C VAL A 118 -17.11 2.22 -45.98
N ASP A 119 -17.74 1.72 -47.05
CA ASP A 119 -18.86 0.76 -47.04
C ASP A 119 -20.13 1.19 -46.27
N THR A 120 -20.24 2.46 -45.92
CA THR A 120 -21.33 3.03 -45.10
C THR A 120 -22.39 3.77 -45.90
N GLY A 121 -22.19 3.99 -47.20
CA GLY A 121 -23.17 4.62 -48.08
C GLY A 121 -24.33 3.72 -48.51
N PHE A 122 -25.36 4.33 -49.08
CA PHE A 122 -26.58 3.67 -49.55
C PHE A 122 -26.46 3.09 -50.95
N GLY A 123 -26.75 1.79 -51.07
CA GLY A 123 -26.77 1.07 -52.34
C GLY A 123 -25.45 0.39 -52.65
N SER A 124 -25.41 -0.42 -53.71
CA SER A 124 -24.20 -1.18 -54.05
C SER A 124 -23.25 -0.39 -54.95
N ALA A 125 -21.95 -0.59 -54.77
CA ALA A 125 -20.91 0.00 -55.64
C ALA A 125 -21.16 -0.30 -57.14
N SER A 126 -21.70 -1.49 -57.45
CA SER A 126 -22.09 -1.90 -58.82
C SER A 126 -23.24 -1.08 -59.41
N ALA A 127 -24.18 -0.62 -58.58
CA ALA A 127 -25.25 0.27 -59.00
C ALA A 127 -24.69 1.67 -59.28
N LEU A 128 -23.77 2.16 -58.44
CA LEU A 128 -23.07 3.42 -58.69
C LEU A 128 -22.28 3.37 -60.01
N ALA A 129 -21.53 2.30 -60.27
CA ALA A 129 -20.76 2.11 -61.51
C ALA A 129 -21.64 2.27 -62.77
N SER A 130 -22.87 1.75 -62.71
CA SER A 130 -23.85 1.87 -63.78
C SER A 130 -24.37 3.31 -63.98
N ILE A 131 -24.38 4.11 -62.91
CA ILE A 131 -24.80 5.53 -62.93
C ILE A 131 -23.68 6.42 -63.45
N VAL A 132 -22.45 6.27 -62.92
CA VAL A 132 -21.30 7.12 -63.28
C VAL A 132 -20.63 6.71 -64.59
N GLY A 133 -20.90 5.51 -65.10
CA GLY A 133 -20.45 5.02 -66.40
C GLY A 133 -19.01 4.51 -66.43
N PHE A 134 -18.42 4.25 -65.26
CA PHE A 134 -17.11 3.62 -65.09
C PHE A 134 -17.06 2.88 -63.75
N GLU A 135 -16.11 1.95 -63.60
CA GLU A 135 -15.87 1.28 -62.30
C GLU A 135 -15.24 2.29 -61.32
N PRO A 136 -15.95 2.66 -60.24
CA PRO A 136 -15.53 3.69 -59.32
C PRO A 136 -14.59 3.13 -58.25
N THR A 137 -13.72 3.98 -57.70
CA THR A 137 -12.80 3.66 -56.61
C THR A 137 -12.60 4.87 -55.70
N THR A 138 -12.64 4.65 -54.38
CA THR A 138 -12.18 5.64 -53.38
C THR A 138 -10.81 5.30 -52.80
N ARG A 139 -10.14 4.26 -53.33
CA ARG A 139 -8.84 3.75 -52.86
C ARG A 139 -7.65 4.26 -53.64
N THR A 140 -6.53 4.47 -52.95
CA THR A 140 -5.25 4.88 -53.56
C THR A 140 -4.62 3.83 -54.47
N ASP A 141 -4.92 2.55 -54.26
CA ASP A 141 -4.48 1.44 -55.11
C ASP A 141 -5.44 1.16 -56.28
N HIS A 142 -6.39 2.06 -56.54
CA HIS A 142 -7.31 2.02 -57.67
C HIS A 142 -8.09 0.71 -57.84
N VAL A 143 -8.22 -0.11 -56.80
CA VAL A 143 -9.10 -1.27 -56.81
C VAL A 143 -10.56 -0.78 -56.79
N ALA A 144 -11.40 -1.38 -57.63
CA ALA A 144 -12.81 -1.02 -57.71
C ALA A 144 -13.49 -1.21 -56.35
N ASP A 145 -14.34 -0.25 -55.97
CA ASP A 145 -15.13 -0.40 -54.76
C ASP A 145 -16.10 -1.59 -54.90
N SER A 146 -16.33 -2.29 -53.81
CA SER A 146 -17.11 -3.53 -53.80
C SER A 146 -17.95 -3.59 -52.54
N GLY A 147 -19.18 -4.08 -52.64
CA GLY A 147 -20.10 -4.08 -51.51
C GLY A 147 -21.02 -2.88 -51.53
N ASN A 148 -21.17 -2.23 -50.39
CA ASN A 148 -21.91 -0.97 -50.31
C ASN A 148 -21.08 0.13 -50.98
N VAL A 149 -21.73 1.22 -51.34
CA VAL A 149 -21.02 2.36 -51.92
C VAL A 149 -20.35 3.15 -50.80
N ASP A 150 -19.11 3.58 -51.01
CA ASP A 150 -18.45 4.50 -50.09
C ASP A 150 -19.13 5.89 -50.13
N MET A 151 -18.99 6.69 -49.09
CA MET A 151 -19.44 8.08 -49.13
C MET A 151 -18.40 8.97 -49.84
N GLY A 152 -18.85 9.93 -50.64
CA GLY A 152 -17.98 10.94 -51.24
C GLY A 152 -17.58 10.70 -52.71
N TYR A 153 -16.47 11.31 -53.12
CA TYR A 153 -16.06 11.37 -54.53
C TYR A 153 -15.32 10.10 -54.97
N HIS A 154 -15.76 9.48 -56.07
CA HIS A 154 -15.15 8.28 -56.61
C HIS A 154 -14.34 8.55 -57.88
N TYR A 155 -13.13 8.00 -57.95
CA TYR A 155 -12.25 8.04 -59.09
C TYR A 155 -12.47 6.86 -60.03
N ARG A 156 -11.94 6.94 -61.25
CA ARG A 156 -11.99 5.82 -62.20
C ARG A 156 -10.86 4.82 -61.91
N VAL A 157 -11.19 3.53 -61.86
CA VAL A 157 -10.22 2.43 -61.77
C VAL A 157 -9.21 2.52 -62.93
N ALA A 158 -7.92 2.58 -62.59
CA ALA A 158 -6.78 2.62 -63.50
C ALA A 158 -5.66 1.71 -62.95
N PRO A 159 -4.77 1.15 -63.79
CA PRO A 159 -3.66 0.34 -63.30
C PRO A 159 -2.74 1.16 -62.37
N VAL A 160 -2.41 0.59 -61.22
CA VAL A 160 -1.57 1.21 -60.17
C VAL A 160 -0.17 1.44 -60.70
N LEU A 161 0.31 2.68 -60.57
CA LEU A 161 1.71 3.01 -60.78
C LEU A 161 2.45 2.70 -59.47
N GLN A 162 3.10 1.54 -59.37
CA GLN A 162 3.96 1.21 -58.22
C GLN A 162 5.30 1.93 -58.37
N TYR A 163 5.85 2.38 -57.24
CA TYR A 163 7.17 3.00 -57.16
C TYR A 163 8.20 2.01 -56.64
N GLN A 164 9.39 2.01 -57.23
CA GLN A 164 10.49 1.19 -56.75
C GLN A 164 11.14 1.83 -55.52
N LEU A 165 11.19 1.10 -54.40
CA LEU A 165 12.07 1.40 -53.29
C LEU A 165 13.33 0.55 -53.41
N GLU A 166 14.50 1.19 -53.44
CA GLU A 166 15.81 0.56 -53.34
C GLU A 166 16.47 0.99 -52.02
N ILE A 167 16.88 0.05 -51.18
CA ILE A 167 17.65 0.31 -49.96
C ILE A 167 19.11 -0.10 -50.19
N GLU A 168 20.07 0.75 -49.81
CA GLU A 168 21.49 0.43 -49.98
C GLU A 168 22.33 0.91 -48.80
N VAL A 169 23.32 0.10 -48.41
CA VAL A 169 24.40 0.57 -47.54
C VAL A 169 25.51 1.16 -48.41
N VAL A 170 25.79 2.44 -48.25
CA VAL A 170 26.91 3.10 -48.93
C VAL A 170 28.19 2.77 -48.17
N ASN A 171 29.00 1.87 -48.74
CA ASN A 171 30.27 1.45 -48.14
C ASN A 171 31.43 2.29 -48.69
N SER A 172 32.20 2.92 -47.80
CA SER A 172 33.48 3.55 -48.11
C SER A 172 34.66 2.55 -48.02
N GLY A 173 34.57 1.38 -48.65
CA GLY A 173 35.63 0.35 -48.54
C GLY A 173 35.25 -1.06 -49.05
N SER A 174 36.15 -2.03 -48.87
CA SER A 174 35.99 -3.43 -49.33
C SER A 174 35.36 -4.37 -48.30
N GLY A 175 34.63 -3.84 -47.31
CA GLY A 175 33.89 -4.58 -46.28
C GLY A 175 32.49 -3.99 -46.09
N THR A 176 31.59 -4.72 -45.43
CA THR A 176 30.31 -4.16 -44.97
C THR A 176 30.59 -3.33 -43.72
N ASN A 177 30.12 -2.09 -43.68
CA ASN A 177 30.22 -1.24 -42.48
C ASN A 177 28.96 -1.35 -41.58
N GLY A 178 28.06 -2.27 -41.93
CA GLY A 178 26.74 -2.46 -41.34
C GLY A 178 25.76 -3.04 -42.36
N ARG A 179 24.51 -3.20 -41.93
CA ARG A 179 23.40 -3.73 -42.72
C ARG A 179 22.22 -2.76 -42.68
N LEU A 180 21.39 -2.77 -43.70
CA LEU A 180 20.13 -2.03 -43.76
C LEU A 180 19.01 -3.02 -44.03
N TYR A 181 17.95 -2.94 -43.24
CA TYR A 181 16.74 -3.70 -43.38
C TYR A 181 15.56 -2.75 -43.60
N ALA A 182 14.61 -3.17 -44.43
CA ALA A 182 13.29 -2.58 -44.45
C ALA A 182 12.29 -3.62 -43.95
N ASP A 183 11.28 -3.16 -43.22
CA ASP A 183 10.14 -4.00 -42.87
C ASP A 183 9.24 -4.15 -44.09
N TRP A 184 9.25 -5.36 -44.67
CA TRP A 184 8.47 -5.67 -45.86
C TRP A 184 7.09 -6.26 -45.53
N ASN A 185 6.75 -6.47 -44.25
CA ASN A 185 5.43 -6.95 -43.84
C ASN A 185 4.39 -5.81 -43.84
N VAL A 186 4.33 -5.07 -44.94
CA VAL A 186 3.38 -3.98 -45.18
C VAL A 186 2.60 -4.31 -46.45
N TYR A 187 1.28 -4.10 -46.43
CA TYR A 187 0.41 -4.48 -47.56
C TYR A 187 0.65 -3.55 -48.76
N GLY A 188 0.73 -4.10 -49.98
CA GLY A 188 1.06 -3.33 -51.19
C GLY A 188 2.54 -3.32 -51.59
N VAL A 189 3.33 -4.25 -51.03
CA VAL A 189 4.74 -4.49 -51.35
C VAL A 189 4.88 -5.75 -52.20
N ASP A 190 5.30 -5.61 -53.46
CA ASP A 190 5.77 -6.71 -54.30
C ASP A 190 7.29 -6.82 -54.17
N MET A 191 7.75 -7.68 -53.24
CA MET A 191 9.17 -7.92 -53.02
C MET A 191 9.81 -8.60 -54.22
N ASN A 192 10.99 -8.12 -54.62
CA ASN A 192 11.84 -8.87 -55.54
C ASN A 192 12.45 -10.07 -54.79
N MET A 193 11.92 -11.27 -55.00
CA MET A 193 12.43 -12.50 -54.34
C MET A 193 13.91 -12.82 -54.64
N TRP A 194 14.54 -12.12 -55.60
CA TRP A 194 15.95 -12.28 -55.94
C TRP A 194 16.84 -11.12 -55.49
N ASP A 195 16.27 -10.02 -55.00
CA ASP A 195 17.01 -8.89 -54.43
C ASP A 195 16.27 -8.32 -53.20
N PRO A 196 16.68 -8.68 -51.97
CA PRO A 196 16.02 -8.28 -50.73
C PRO A 196 16.11 -6.78 -50.43
N ASN A 197 16.84 -6.02 -51.26
CA ASN A 197 17.03 -4.59 -51.13
C ASN A 197 16.09 -3.77 -52.04
N THR A 198 15.21 -4.43 -52.81
CA THR A 198 14.29 -3.74 -53.72
C THR A 198 12.88 -4.27 -53.62
N ALA A 199 11.90 -3.36 -53.66
CA ALA A 199 10.50 -3.72 -53.74
C ALA A 199 9.70 -2.71 -54.58
N ALA A 200 8.67 -3.21 -55.29
CA ALA A 200 7.67 -2.35 -55.91
C ALA A 200 6.60 -2.03 -54.86
N ILE A 201 6.35 -0.76 -54.58
CA ILE A 201 5.52 -0.30 -53.47
C ILE A 201 4.41 0.60 -53.98
N ASN A 202 3.20 0.40 -53.47
CA ASN A 202 2.07 1.26 -53.79
C ASN A 202 2.29 2.71 -53.30
N PRO A 203 1.82 3.73 -54.05
CA PRO A 203 1.89 5.12 -53.62
C PRO A 203 1.24 5.37 -52.24
N GLY A 204 1.90 6.15 -51.38
CA GLY A 204 1.44 6.52 -50.05
C GLY A 204 1.74 5.49 -48.94
N THR A 205 2.38 4.37 -49.27
CA THR A 205 2.81 3.37 -48.28
C THR A 205 4.04 3.87 -47.55
N GLN A 206 4.03 3.82 -46.21
CA GLN A 206 5.20 4.08 -45.37
C GLN A 206 5.91 2.77 -45.05
N VAL A 207 7.24 2.76 -45.14
CA VAL A 207 8.11 1.60 -44.88
C VAL A 207 9.06 1.92 -43.73
N ASN A 208 9.10 1.06 -42.72
CA ASN A 208 10.04 1.17 -41.60
C ASN A 208 11.43 0.65 -42.00
N LEU A 209 12.48 1.37 -41.62
CA LEU A 209 13.87 1.08 -41.95
C LEU A 209 14.69 0.88 -40.67
N ARG A 210 15.57 -0.11 -40.69
CA ARG A 210 16.49 -0.42 -39.59
C ARG A 210 17.91 -0.63 -40.10
N ALA A 211 18.80 0.29 -39.77
CA ALA A 211 20.23 0.11 -39.89
C ALA A 211 20.76 -0.73 -38.72
N VAL A 212 21.66 -1.67 -39.00
CA VAL A 212 22.39 -2.46 -38.02
C VAL A 212 23.87 -2.25 -38.30
N PRO A 213 24.52 -1.25 -37.69
CA PRO A 213 25.95 -1.03 -37.84
C PRO A 213 26.75 -2.27 -37.41
N ASP A 214 27.85 -2.56 -38.11
CA ASP A 214 28.81 -3.57 -37.66
C ASP A 214 29.56 -3.08 -36.40
N GLU A 215 30.32 -3.94 -35.72
CA GLU A 215 31.03 -3.59 -34.48
C GLU A 215 31.92 -2.34 -34.68
N ASN A 216 31.79 -1.34 -33.79
CA ASN A 216 32.49 -0.05 -33.87
C ASN A 216 32.14 0.82 -35.10
N TYR A 217 30.98 0.59 -35.73
CA TYR A 217 30.42 1.51 -36.71
C TYR A 217 29.16 2.19 -36.14
N LEU A 218 28.91 3.41 -36.60
CA LEU A 218 27.74 4.22 -36.31
C LEU A 218 27.13 4.74 -37.61
N VAL A 219 25.83 5.06 -37.59
CA VAL A 219 25.16 5.68 -38.73
C VAL A 219 25.73 7.08 -38.92
N SER A 220 26.27 7.33 -40.11
CA SER A 220 26.80 8.64 -40.51
C SER A 220 25.70 9.52 -41.08
N GLN A 221 24.88 8.98 -41.97
CA GLN A 221 23.88 9.74 -42.71
C GLN A 221 22.84 8.81 -43.33
N TRP A 222 21.57 9.22 -43.28
CA TRP A 222 20.50 8.70 -44.13
C TRP A 222 20.28 9.61 -45.34
N THR A 223 19.88 9.03 -46.46
CA THR A 223 19.42 9.79 -47.63
C THR A 223 18.20 9.13 -48.25
N GLY A 224 17.20 9.91 -48.67
CA GLY A 224 16.00 9.39 -49.35
C GLY A 224 14.92 8.84 -48.40
N THR A 225 15.02 9.16 -47.11
CA THR A 225 14.07 8.81 -46.05
C THR A 225 13.15 10.00 -45.72
N ASP A 226 12.17 9.79 -44.84
CA ASP A 226 11.30 10.86 -44.33
C ASP A 226 12.08 11.84 -43.42
N ASN A 227 13.19 11.39 -42.79
CA ASN A 227 14.10 12.23 -42.01
C ASN A 227 15.58 11.91 -42.31
N ASP A 228 16.14 12.55 -43.33
CA ASP A 228 17.55 12.37 -43.73
C ASP A 228 18.58 12.95 -42.74
N SER A 229 18.14 13.72 -41.75
CA SER A 229 19.03 14.38 -40.78
C SER A 229 19.33 13.55 -39.53
N THR A 230 18.60 12.44 -39.32
CA THR A 230 18.80 11.59 -38.14
C THR A 230 20.11 10.79 -38.24
N THR A 231 20.70 10.48 -37.09
CA THR A 231 21.79 9.50 -36.94
C THR A 231 21.33 8.24 -36.20
N SER A 232 20.03 8.13 -35.91
CA SER A 232 19.44 6.93 -35.32
C SER A 232 19.59 5.72 -36.24
N THR A 233 19.60 4.53 -35.63
CA THR A 233 19.56 3.25 -36.35
C THR A 233 18.18 2.94 -36.95
N ARG A 234 17.14 3.73 -36.63
CA ARG A 234 15.78 3.59 -37.18
C ARG A 234 15.39 4.83 -38.00
N ASN A 235 14.64 4.61 -39.08
CA ASN A 235 14.10 5.67 -39.95
C ASN A 235 12.84 5.16 -40.69
N THR A 236 12.13 6.04 -41.41
CA THR A 236 10.99 5.66 -42.26
C THR A 236 11.13 6.24 -43.67
N VAL A 237 10.44 5.66 -44.64
CA VAL A 237 10.30 6.25 -45.99
C VAL A 237 8.87 6.11 -46.49
N THR A 238 8.27 7.21 -46.92
CA THR A 238 6.92 7.21 -47.49
C THR A 238 6.96 7.31 -49.02
N MET A 239 6.36 6.34 -49.70
CA MET A 239 6.55 6.13 -51.14
C MET A 239 5.64 7.01 -52.00
N TYR A 240 6.17 8.09 -52.58
CA TYR A 240 5.44 8.95 -53.52
C TYR A 240 6.04 9.02 -54.93
N ALA A 241 7.23 8.44 -55.11
CA ALA A 241 7.96 8.28 -56.36
C ALA A 241 8.96 7.12 -56.21
N ASP A 242 9.59 6.68 -57.30
CA ASP A 242 10.75 5.79 -57.21
C ASP A 242 11.79 6.42 -56.29
N THR A 243 12.15 5.71 -55.22
CA THR A 243 12.95 6.25 -54.12
C THR A 243 14.11 5.31 -53.84
N LYS A 244 15.31 5.90 -53.69
CA LYS A 244 16.49 5.17 -53.25
C LYS A 244 16.88 5.67 -51.87
N VAL A 245 16.76 4.80 -50.88
CA VAL A 245 17.22 5.04 -49.52
C VAL A 245 18.65 4.55 -49.41
N THR A 246 19.53 5.38 -48.86
CA THR A 246 20.86 4.91 -48.47
C THR A 246 21.17 5.23 -47.03
N VAL A 247 21.97 4.35 -46.42
CA VAL A 247 22.62 4.60 -45.13
C VAL A 247 24.12 4.50 -45.29
N GLU A 248 24.83 5.52 -44.84
CA GLU A 248 26.29 5.51 -44.73
C GLU A 248 26.68 5.26 -43.27
N PHE A 249 27.75 4.50 -43.05
CA PHE A 249 28.30 4.25 -41.71
C PHE A 249 29.73 4.75 -41.64
N PHE A 250 30.13 5.30 -40.49
CA PHE A 250 31.51 5.65 -40.20
C PHE A 250 32.06 4.82 -39.05
N TYR A 251 33.36 4.57 -39.05
CA TYR A 251 34.03 3.82 -37.99
C TYR A 251 34.26 4.73 -36.78
N HIS A 252 33.75 4.29 -35.63
CA HIS A 252 33.94 4.90 -34.32
C HIS A 252 34.04 3.80 -33.25
N ALA A 253 35.26 3.53 -32.78
CA ALA A 253 35.46 2.64 -31.64
C ALA A 253 35.06 3.37 -30.35
N PRO A 254 34.31 2.74 -29.43
CA PRO A 254 33.93 3.33 -28.15
C PRO A 254 35.13 3.95 -27.44
N THR A 255 34.99 5.22 -27.08
CA THR A 255 36.00 5.99 -26.37
C THR A 255 35.51 6.36 -24.97
N SER A 256 36.47 6.63 -24.09
CA SER A 256 36.19 7.19 -22.77
C SER A 256 36.57 8.67 -22.75
N ILE A 257 35.63 9.52 -22.37
CA ILE A 257 35.82 10.96 -22.20
C ILE A 257 35.81 11.28 -20.71
N ILE A 258 36.88 11.88 -20.21
CA ILE A 258 37.03 12.14 -18.77
C ILE A 258 36.56 13.55 -18.41
N VAL A 259 35.66 13.67 -17.45
CA VAL A 259 35.14 14.95 -16.92
C VAL A 259 35.66 15.20 -15.51
N GLY A 260 36.06 16.45 -15.25
CA GLY A 260 36.51 16.93 -13.93
C GLY A 260 37.93 17.49 -13.94
N ASP A 261 38.50 17.66 -12.75
CA ASP A 261 39.85 18.20 -12.60
C ASP A 261 40.87 17.39 -13.42
N GLN A 262 41.59 18.09 -14.30
CA GLN A 262 42.55 17.48 -15.25
C GLN A 262 41.93 16.42 -16.20
N GLY A 263 40.61 16.44 -16.41
CA GLY A 263 39.93 15.66 -17.45
C GLY A 263 40.00 16.30 -18.84
N ASP A 264 39.48 15.61 -19.84
CA ASP A 264 39.33 16.11 -21.21
C ASP A 264 38.38 17.33 -21.26
N PHE A 265 37.36 17.32 -20.40
CA PHE A 265 36.45 18.44 -20.17
C PHE A 265 36.32 18.75 -18.67
N GLN A 266 36.04 20.02 -18.36
CA GLN A 266 35.80 20.46 -16.99
C GLN A 266 34.33 20.28 -16.56
N THR A 267 33.40 20.22 -17.51
CA THR A 267 31.96 20.12 -17.28
C THR A 267 31.34 19.09 -18.21
N ILE A 268 30.13 18.62 -17.90
CA ILE A 268 29.53 17.43 -18.50
C ILE A 268 28.98 17.68 -19.92
N VAL A 269 28.20 18.75 -20.12
CA VAL A 269 27.55 19.01 -21.43
C VAL A 269 28.53 19.10 -22.61
N PRO A 270 29.71 19.76 -22.52
CA PRO A 270 30.71 19.72 -23.58
C PRO A 270 31.24 18.32 -23.90
N ALA A 271 31.31 17.42 -22.92
CA ALA A 271 31.70 16.03 -23.13
C ALA A 271 30.61 15.27 -23.91
N ILE A 272 29.32 15.48 -23.57
CA ILE A 272 28.18 14.92 -24.33
C ILE A 272 28.23 15.37 -25.78
N LYS A 273 28.49 16.66 -26.04
CA LYS A 273 28.59 17.19 -27.41
C LYS A 273 29.74 16.57 -28.21
N ALA A 274 30.81 16.16 -27.54
CA ALA A 274 31.95 15.50 -28.16
C ALA A 274 31.76 13.98 -28.31
N ALA A 275 30.87 13.38 -27.51
CA ALA A 275 30.57 11.96 -27.53
C ALA A 275 29.71 11.58 -28.75
N TYR A 276 29.96 10.38 -29.25
CA TYR A 276 29.11 9.65 -30.17
C TYR A 276 28.45 8.48 -29.43
N ASP A 277 27.41 7.90 -30.02
CA ASP A 277 26.80 6.67 -29.52
C ASP A 277 27.85 5.61 -29.16
N LYS A 278 27.62 4.89 -28.06
CA LYS A 278 28.48 3.90 -27.42
C LYS A 278 29.70 4.46 -26.68
N ASP A 279 29.96 5.77 -26.72
CA ASP A 279 31.00 6.37 -25.88
C ASP A 279 30.61 6.35 -24.39
N THR A 280 31.64 6.40 -23.54
CA THR A 280 31.49 6.48 -22.08
C THR A 280 32.05 7.81 -21.57
N ILE A 281 31.24 8.58 -20.88
CA ILE A 281 31.66 9.78 -20.15
C ILE A 281 31.92 9.36 -18.70
N ILE A 282 33.16 9.51 -18.25
CA ILE A 282 33.59 9.14 -16.89
C ILE A 282 33.79 10.42 -16.08
N ILE A 283 32.99 10.59 -15.04
CA ILE A 283 33.03 11.72 -14.12
C ILE A 283 33.93 11.37 -12.94
N LYS A 284 34.99 12.17 -12.72
CA LYS A 284 35.85 12.01 -11.54
C LYS A 284 35.13 12.43 -10.26
N PRO A 285 35.47 11.88 -9.09
CA PRO A 285 34.97 12.36 -7.81
C PRO A 285 35.15 13.88 -7.63
N GLY A 286 34.10 14.54 -7.16
CA GLY A 286 33.99 15.99 -7.07
C GLY A 286 32.54 16.46 -7.04
N THR A 287 32.34 17.75 -6.77
CA THR A 287 31.01 18.38 -6.80
C THR A 287 30.87 19.22 -8.06
N TYR A 288 29.90 18.87 -8.90
CA TYR A 288 29.60 19.52 -10.18
C TYR A 288 28.31 20.33 -10.03
N ALA A 289 28.41 21.65 -10.16
CA ALA A 289 27.29 22.58 -10.03
C ALA A 289 27.36 23.68 -11.08
N GLY A 290 26.23 24.36 -11.30
CA GLY A 290 26.11 25.50 -12.22
C GLY A 290 26.09 25.11 -13.71
N PRO A 291 26.25 26.09 -14.62
CA PRO A 291 26.02 25.88 -16.05
C PRO A 291 26.85 24.72 -16.63
N ASN A 292 26.22 23.90 -17.48
CA ASN A 292 26.77 22.69 -18.12
C ASN A 292 27.00 21.48 -17.20
N ASN A 293 26.56 21.55 -15.94
CA ASN A 293 26.58 20.44 -14.97
C ASN A 293 25.20 20.15 -14.36
N VAL A 294 24.16 20.86 -14.80
CA VAL A 294 22.76 20.72 -14.39
C VAL A 294 21.90 20.78 -15.65
N ASP A 295 20.67 20.28 -15.56
CA ASP A 295 19.75 20.15 -16.70
C ASP A 295 20.40 19.41 -17.87
N ILE A 296 21.06 18.29 -17.57
CA ILE A 296 21.91 17.55 -18.49
C ILE A 296 21.03 16.68 -19.40
N ASP A 297 21.06 16.97 -20.70
CA ASP A 297 20.37 16.21 -21.75
C ASP A 297 21.37 15.28 -22.48
N PHE A 298 20.97 14.03 -22.73
CA PHE A 298 21.76 13.06 -23.49
C PHE A 298 21.73 13.33 -25.00
N GLU A 299 20.86 14.24 -25.46
CA GLU A 299 20.66 14.63 -26.86
C GLU A 299 20.24 13.44 -27.74
N GLY A 300 19.54 12.45 -27.17
CA GLY A 300 19.08 11.23 -27.86
C GLY A 300 20.20 10.23 -28.17
N LYS A 301 21.38 10.41 -27.56
CA LYS A 301 22.55 9.56 -27.81
C LYS A 301 22.57 8.34 -26.91
N ALA A 302 22.91 7.20 -27.50
CA ALA A 302 23.11 5.94 -26.79
C ALA A 302 24.48 5.90 -26.09
N ILE A 303 24.70 6.77 -25.10
CA ILE A 303 25.97 6.92 -24.35
C ILE A 303 25.83 6.44 -22.91
N THR A 304 26.96 6.14 -22.26
CA THR A 304 27.01 5.88 -20.81
C THR A 304 27.65 7.06 -20.10
N ILE A 305 26.94 7.71 -19.17
CA ILE A 305 27.49 8.69 -18.24
C ILE A 305 27.62 8.03 -16.87
N ARG A 306 28.85 7.96 -16.36
CA ARG A 306 29.12 7.23 -15.12
C ARG A 306 30.17 7.85 -14.20
N GLY A 307 30.11 7.51 -12.92
CA GLY A 307 31.21 7.75 -11.98
C GLY A 307 32.47 6.94 -12.34
N GLU A 308 33.62 7.31 -11.76
CA GLU A 308 34.88 6.60 -12.01
C GLU A 308 34.78 5.10 -11.66
N ASP A 309 34.15 4.80 -10.53
CA ASP A 309 33.82 3.45 -10.07
C ASP A 309 32.38 3.41 -9.52
N PRO A 310 31.40 2.95 -10.31
CA PRO A 310 30.00 2.98 -9.94
C PRO A 310 29.61 1.93 -8.90
N HIS A 311 30.48 0.94 -8.63
CA HIS A 311 30.21 -0.12 -7.66
C HIS A 311 30.86 0.13 -6.29
N ASP A 312 31.58 1.25 -6.13
CA ASP A 312 32.14 1.68 -4.85
C ASP A 312 31.26 2.80 -4.25
N PRO A 313 30.43 2.52 -3.23
CA PRO A 313 29.53 3.50 -2.63
C PRO A 313 30.25 4.77 -2.16
N ALA A 314 31.51 4.68 -1.73
CA ALA A 314 32.28 5.84 -1.30
C ALA A 314 32.63 6.76 -2.49
N LYS A 315 32.84 6.20 -3.69
CA LYS A 315 33.05 6.99 -4.90
C LYS A 315 31.77 7.53 -5.48
N VAL A 316 30.67 6.76 -5.43
CA VAL A 316 29.34 7.24 -5.82
C VAL A 316 28.96 8.46 -4.97
N ALA A 317 29.08 8.35 -3.64
CA ALA A 317 28.83 9.44 -2.70
C ALA A 317 29.73 10.67 -2.90
N ALA A 318 30.97 10.47 -3.38
CA ALA A 318 31.92 11.54 -3.65
C ALA A 318 31.76 12.18 -5.05
N THR A 319 30.99 11.57 -5.95
CA THR A 319 30.77 12.08 -7.33
C THR A 319 29.39 12.71 -7.42
N VAL A 320 29.31 14.00 -7.07
CA VAL A 320 28.06 14.70 -6.79
C VAL A 320 27.69 15.66 -7.91
N ILE A 321 26.51 15.46 -8.49
CA ILE A 321 25.79 16.44 -9.32
C ILE A 321 24.90 17.26 -8.38
N ASN A 322 25.30 18.50 -8.08
CA ASN A 322 24.55 19.40 -7.23
C ASN A 322 23.76 20.39 -8.10
N CYS A 323 22.45 20.16 -8.19
CA CYS A 323 21.55 20.94 -9.03
C CYS A 323 21.41 22.38 -8.55
N ALA A 324 21.52 22.61 -7.23
CA ALA A 324 21.33 23.90 -6.59
C ALA A 324 20.02 24.60 -7.02
N GLY A 325 18.97 23.80 -7.20
CA GLY A 325 17.62 24.28 -7.49
C GLY A 325 17.03 25.02 -6.29
N THR A 326 16.15 25.97 -6.56
CA THR A 326 15.38 26.74 -5.56
C THR A 326 14.00 27.05 -6.12
N GLU A 327 13.09 27.55 -5.29
CA GLU A 327 11.74 27.98 -5.67
C GLU A 327 11.71 29.06 -6.76
N ARG A 328 12.82 29.80 -6.93
CA ARG A 328 12.98 30.85 -7.95
C ARG A 328 13.79 30.42 -9.16
N ILE A 329 14.58 29.37 -9.03
CA ILE A 329 15.53 28.90 -10.03
C ILE A 329 15.43 27.39 -10.09
N ASN A 330 14.56 26.92 -10.97
CA ASN A 330 14.34 25.52 -11.21
C ASN A 330 15.57 24.90 -11.88
N HIS A 331 16.15 23.88 -11.24
CA HIS A 331 17.24 23.10 -11.79
C HIS A 331 17.09 21.64 -11.40
N ARG A 332 17.37 20.75 -12.34
CA ARG A 332 17.43 19.30 -12.14
C ARG A 332 18.79 18.73 -12.56
N GLY A 333 18.99 17.45 -12.35
CA GLY A 333 20.23 16.76 -12.72
C GLY A 333 20.23 16.41 -14.20
N PHE A 334 19.26 15.60 -14.61
CA PHE A 334 19.20 15.00 -15.95
C PHE A 334 17.82 15.15 -16.60
N ILE A 335 17.80 15.18 -17.93
CA ILE A 335 16.61 15.27 -18.77
C ILE A 335 16.75 14.22 -19.87
N PHE A 336 15.71 13.39 -20.06
CA PHE A 336 15.60 12.41 -21.13
C PHE A 336 14.31 12.71 -21.90
N THR A 337 14.46 13.34 -23.08
CA THR A 337 13.32 13.85 -23.87
C THR A 337 13.51 13.69 -25.37
N SER A 338 14.60 13.03 -25.78
CA SER A 338 15.03 12.95 -27.18
C SER A 338 14.92 11.52 -27.74
N GLY A 339 14.12 10.67 -27.11
CA GLY A 339 13.90 9.27 -27.51
C GLY A 339 15.04 8.35 -27.07
N GLU A 340 15.63 8.62 -25.90
CA GLU A 340 16.67 7.78 -25.32
C GLU A 340 16.15 6.36 -25.06
N ASP A 341 16.89 5.32 -25.47
CA ASP A 341 16.56 3.93 -25.14
C ASP A 341 17.45 3.39 -24.00
N GLY A 342 17.30 2.11 -23.65
CA GLY A 342 18.06 1.47 -22.56
C GLY A 342 19.58 1.48 -22.75
N ASN A 343 20.12 1.85 -23.91
CA ASN A 343 21.55 2.06 -24.13
C ASN A 343 22.04 3.46 -23.71
N SER A 344 21.12 4.35 -23.34
CA SER A 344 21.41 5.62 -22.67
C SER A 344 21.47 5.34 -21.16
N VAL A 345 22.69 5.28 -20.63
CA VAL A 345 22.94 4.72 -19.29
C VAL A 345 23.47 5.80 -18.35
N LEU A 346 22.83 5.93 -17.19
CA LEU A 346 23.31 6.71 -16.05
C LEU A 346 23.77 5.76 -14.94
N ASP A 347 25.03 5.86 -14.50
CA ASP A 347 25.63 4.83 -13.63
C ASP A 347 26.56 5.40 -12.53
N GLY A 348 26.23 5.21 -11.25
CA GLY A 348 27.16 5.47 -10.16
C GLY A 348 27.41 6.94 -9.81
N LEU A 349 26.35 7.76 -9.74
CA LEU A 349 26.44 9.19 -9.38
C LEU A 349 25.50 9.54 -8.22
N THR A 350 25.85 10.57 -7.45
CA THR A 350 24.94 11.19 -6.48
C THR A 350 24.33 12.45 -7.09
N ILE A 351 23.00 12.52 -7.24
CA ILE A 351 22.25 13.68 -7.72
C ILE A 351 21.51 14.30 -6.52
N THR A 352 21.67 15.60 -6.31
CA THR A 352 21.16 16.25 -5.10
C THR A 352 20.76 17.70 -5.27
N ASN A 353 19.89 18.19 -4.38
CA ASN A 353 19.36 19.55 -4.35
C ASN A 353 18.69 19.95 -5.67
N GLY A 354 18.05 18.98 -6.32
CA GLY A 354 17.15 19.24 -7.43
C GLY A 354 15.88 19.90 -6.91
N PHE A 355 15.41 20.95 -7.57
CA PHE A 355 14.20 21.66 -7.14
C PHE A 355 13.42 22.14 -8.34
N ILE A 356 12.15 21.75 -8.43
CA ILE A 356 11.21 22.21 -9.45
C ILE A 356 9.93 22.71 -8.78
N ALA A 357 9.60 23.98 -8.96
CA ALA A 357 8.25 24.51 -8.71
C ALA A 357 7.49 24.70 -10.03
N GLY A 358 6.19 24.38 -10.07
CA GLY A 358 5.38 24.56 -11.28
C GLY A 358 5.37 26.01 -11.78
N ALA A 359 5.02 26.96 -10.91
CA ALA A 359 5.18 28.40 -11.17
C ALA A 359 5.61 29.13 -9.89
N TYR A 360 6.31 30.26 -10.02
CA TYR A 360 6.65 31.12 -8.87
C TYR A 360 5.92 32.47 -8.94
N GLY A 361 5.20 32.78 -7.86
CA GLY A 361 4.53 34.06 -7.66
C GLY A 361 5.56 35.14 -7.33
N GLY A 362 5.82 36.06 -8.25
CA GLY A 362 6.72 37.18 -7.98
C GLY A 362 6.08 38.29 -7.13
N ASN A 363 6.84 39.34 -6.86
CA ASN A 363 6.25 40.61 -6.39
C ASN A 363 5.89 41.45 -7.61
N PHE A 364 4.64 41.93 -7.68
CA PHE A 364 4.19 42.73 -8.80
C PHE A 364 4.92 44.08 -8.82
N ILE A 365 5.60 44.39 -9.93
CA ILE A 365 6.14 45.74 -10.16
C ILE A 365 5.21 46.44 -11.14
N ASP A 366 4.53 47.49 -10.67
CA ASP A 366 3.65 48.27 -11.54
C ASP A 366 4.46 49.00 -12.64
N PRO A 367 3.82 49.51 -13.70
CA PRO A 367 4.49 50.23 -14.78
C PRO A 367 5.24 51.51 -14.35
N ASN A 368 5.03 51.98 -13.11
CA ASN A 368 5.72 53.12 -12.51
C ASN A 368 6.89 52.70 -11.60
N GLY A 369 7.15 51.40 -11.45
CA GLY A 369 8.22 50.85 -10.61
C GLY A 369 7.86 50.71 -9.13
N VAL A 370 6.57 50.78 -8.77
CA VAL A 370 6.10 50.53 -7.40
C VAL A 370 5.91 49.03 -7.22
N VAL A 371 6.57 48.48 -6.20
CA VAL A 371 6.43 47.07 -5.81
C VAL A 371 5.16 46.93 -4.98
N ASP A 372 4.22 46.10 -5.42
CA ASP A 372 3.11 45.64 -4.57
C ASP A 372 3.72 44.92 -3.36
N PRO A 373 3.43 45.35 -2.13
CA PRO A 373 3.97 44.68 -0.95
C PRO A 373 3.47 43.23 -0.83
N ASP A 374 2.33 42.89 -1.43
CA ASP A 374 1.78 41.53 -1.39
C ASP A 374 2.44 40.64 -2.46
N GLY A 375 2.71 39.39 -2.11
CA GLY A 375 3.18 38.38 -3.04
C GLY A 375 2.08 37.91 -3.99
N GLN A 376 2.42 37.59 -5.24
CA GLN A 376 1.43 37.09 -6.20
C GLN A 376 1.13 35.60 -6.02
N ASP A 377 -0.10 35.21 -6.38
CA ASP A 377 -0.47 33.81 -6.49
C ASP A 377 0.28 33.13 -7.65
N ALA A 378 0.48 31.82 -7.53
CA ALA A 378 1.17 30.99 -8.52
C ALA A 378 0.32 29.78 -8.91
N PHE A 379 0.29 29.45 -10.20
CA PHE A 379 -0.49 28.32 -10.74
C PHE A 379 0.38 27.47 -11.66
N GLY A 380 0.43 26.17 -11.41
CA GLY A 380 1.04 25.19 -12.31
C GLY A 380 1.63 24.00 -11.58
N ASP A 381 1.84 22.91 -12.31
CA ASP A 381 2.29 21.64 -11.77
C ASP A 381 3.82 21.49 -11.90
N GLY A 382 4.43 20.79 -10.96
CA GLY A 382 5.85 20.48 -10.95
C GLY A 382 6.15 19.03 -11.34
N PHE A 383 7.24 18.82 -12.08
CA PHE A 383 7.63 17.49 -12.57
C PHE A 383 9.13 17.23 -12.36
N GLY A 384 9.46 16.18 -11.58
CA GLY A 384 10.80 15.59 -11.52
C GLY A 384 11.88 16.50 -10.95
N GLY A 385 12.11 16.46 -9.63
CA GLY A 385 13.11 17.31 -8.99
C GLY A 385 14.55 17.04 -9.45
N ALA A 386 14.90 15.79 -9.73
CA ALA A 386 16.24 15.35 -10.12
C ALA A 386 16.33 14.91 -11.59
N VAL A 387 15.34 14.15 -12.07
CA VAL A 387 15.28 13.59 -13.41
C VAL A 387 13.89 13.76 -13.99
N PHE A 388 13.84 14.15 -15.26
CA PHE A 388 12.60 14.24 -16.04
C PHE A 388 12.72 13.35 -17.28
N ILE A 389 11.77 12.43 -17.47
CA ILE A 389 11.72 11.45 -18.56
C ILE A 389 10.41 11.61 -19.33
N ASP A 390 10.49 11.85 -20.64
CA ASP A 390 9.36 12.09 -21.53
C ASP A 390 9.72 11.72 -23.00
N ASN A 391 8.77 11.82 -23.93
CA ASN A 391 8.89 11.51 -25.36
C ASN A 391 9.38 10.08 -25.64
N ASP A 392 8.70 9.08 -25.07
CA ASP A 392 9.00 7.65 -25.22
C ASP A 392 10.43 7.27 -24.81
N SER A 393 11.06 8.08 -23.95
CA SER A 393 12.42 7.84 -23.47
C SER A 393 12.40 6.79 -22.36
N SER A 394 13.26 5.77 -22.47
CA SER A 394 13.35 4.63 -21.56
C SER A 394 14.82 4.33 -21.22
N PRO A 395 15.51 5.24 -20.50
CA PRO A 395 16.93 5.07 -20.16
C PRO A 395 17.16 3.99 -19.10
N THR A 396 18.41 3.52 -18.98
CA THR A 396 18.84 2.68 -17.84
C THR A 396 19.53 3.54 -16.79
N ILE A 397 19.01 3.54 -15.57
CA ILE A 397 19.59 4.25 -14.42
C ILE A 397 20.01 3.21 -13.37
N LYS A 398 21.28 3.22 -12.97
CA LYS A 398 21.77 2.23 -12.00
C LYS A 398 22.85 2.74 -11.06
N ASN A 399 22.98 2.12 -9.88
CA ASN A 399 23.97 2.48 -8.86
C ASN A 399 23.95 3.97 -8.45
N CYS A 400 22.84 4.67 -8.67
CA CYS A 400 22.73 6.11 -8.46
C CYS A 400 22.08 6.43 -7.11
N VAL A 401 22.47 7.56 -6.53
CA VAL A 401 21.86 8.09 -5.30
C VAL A 401 21.13 9.38 -5.63
N PHE A 402 19.83 9.42 -5.42
CA PHE A 402 18.99 10.61 -5.53
C PHE A 402 18.63 11.08 -4.14
N ARG A 403 19.13 12.27 -3.74
CA ARG A 403 18.93 12.75 -2.38
C ARG A 403 18.56 14.22 -2.26
N ASN A 404 17.66 14.53 -1.33
CA ASN A 404 17.25 15.92 -1.06
C ASN A 404 16.80 16.64 -2.35
N CYS A 405 15.98 15.96 -3.17
CA CYS A 405 15.36 16.54 -4.34
C CYS A 405 13.89 16.84 -4.06
N THR A 406 13.39 17.95 -4.58
CA THR A 406 12.06 18.47 -4.27
C THR A 406 11.30 18.85 -5.53
N VAL A 407 10.02 18.49 -5.55
CA VAL A 407 9.05 19.00 -6.51
C VAL A 407 7.86 19.61 -5.78
N THR A 408 7.36 20.72 -6.30
CA THR A 408 6.16 21.38 -5.77
C THR A 408 5.26 21.82 -6.92
N GLY A 409 3.96 21.95 -6.64
CA GLY A 409 3.06 22.74 -7.50
C GLY A 409 3.45 24.23 -7.55
N GLY A 410 2.46 25.10 -7.75
CA GLY A 410 2.68 26.55 -7.74
C GLY A 410 3.20 27.03 -6.39
N TYR A 411 4.23 27.89 -6.41
CA TYR A 411 4.84 28.49 -5.22
C TYR A 411 4.48 29.97 -5.14
N GLY A 412 3.61 30.33 -4.20
CA GLY A 412 3.13 31.68 -3.97
C GLY A 412 4.23 32.65 -3.54
N GLY A 413 4.11 33.91 -3.95
CA GLY A 413 5.12 34.93 -3.68
C GLY A 413 5.22 35.34 -2.22
N HIS A 414 6.43 35.64 -1.77
CA HIS A 414 6.63 36.16 -0.41
C HIS A 414 6.23 37.63 -0.32
N GLY A 415 5.43 37.96 0.70
CA GLY A 415 5.13 39.34 1.05
C GLY A 415 6.39 40.12 1.44
N VAL A 416 6.42 41.40 1.09
CA VAL A 416 7.53 42.30 1.37
C VAL A 416 7.48 42.75 2.83
N ASN A 417 8.63 42.73 3.51
CA ASN A 417 8.75 43.28 4.86
C ASN A 417 8.41 44.78 4.89
N GLY A 418 7.63 45.17 5.88
CA GLY A 418 7.24 46.54 6.15
C GLY A 418 8.45 47.43 6.44
N GLY A 419 8.49 48.60 5.80
CA GLY A 419 9.48 49.65 6.08
C GLY A 419 9.06 50.59 7.22
N ILE A 420 9.73 51.74 7.30
CA ILE A 420 9.32 52.86 8.16
C ILE A 420 8.83 53.98 7.25
N ASN A 421 7.64 54.51 7.52
CA ASN A 421 7.06 55.59 6.71
C ASN A 421 7.72 56.95 7.02
N THR A 422 7.32 58.00 6.29
CA THR A 422 7.88 59.35 6.46
C THR A 422 7.53 60.01 7.78
N ASP A 423 6.50 59.53 8.48
CA ASP A 423 6.05 60.02 9.77
C ASP A 423 6.76 59.29 10.93
N GLY A 424 7.55 58.27 10.63
CA GLY A 424 8.32 57.48 11.58
C GLY A 424 7.58 56.26 12.13
N ASP A 425 6.44 55.88 11.53
CA ASP A 425 5.66 54.71 11.93
C ASP A 425 6.09 53.45 11.16
N GLY A 426 5.91 52.28 11.78
CA GLY A 426 6.06 51.00 11.09
C GLY A 426 5.00 50.83 10.01
N ILE A 427 5.40 50.25 8.88
CA ILE A 427 4.49 49.83 7.81
C ILE A 427 4.21 48.34 8.01
N ASN A 428 2.97 47.91 7.79
CA ASN A 428 2.64 46.47 7.84
C ASN A 428 3.41 45.70 6.76
N GLY A 429 3.80 44.47 7.07
CA GLY A 429 4.30 43.56 6.04
C GLY A 429 3.19 43.18 5.06
N GLY A 430 3.56 42.94 3.80
CA GLY A 430 2.62 42.46 2.80
C GLY A 430 2.25 41.00 2.99
N ALA A 431 1.08 40.60 2.50
CA ALA A 431 0.64 39.21 2.54
C ALA A 431 1.43 38.34 1.55
N GLY A 432 1.57 37.06 1.84
CA GLY A 432 2.06 36.08 0.87
C GLY A 432 0.98 35.66 -0.12
N GLY A 433 1.39 35.36 -1.35
CA GLY A 433 0.50 34.82 -2.39
C GLY A 433 0.23 33.33 -2.20
N SER A 434 -0.86 32.82 -2.75
CA SER A 434 -1.23 31.40 -2.67
C SER A 434 -0.60 30.59 -3.80
N GLY A 435 -0.25 29.34 -3.52
CA GLY A 435 0.28 28.38 -4.49
C GLY A 435 -0.78 27.36 -4.91
N TYR A 436 -0.91 27.12 -6.21
CA TYR A 436 -1.85 26.17 -6.80
C TYR A 436 -1.15 25.20 -7.76
N GLY A 437 -1.52 23.93 -7.71
CA GLY A 437 -1.07 22.88 -8.64
C GLY A 437 -0.45 21.70 -7.92
N ASP A 438 -0.13 20.66 -8.68
CA ASP A 438 0.28 19.37 -8.15
C ASP A 438 1.80 19.16 -8.31
N GLY A 439 2.39 18.31 -7.46
CA GLY A 439 3.81 17.95 -7.52
C GLY A 439 4.00 16.47 -7.81
N TYR A 440 4.72 16.14 -8.89
CA TYR A 440 4.94 14.77 -9.37
C TYR A 440 6.42 14.40 -9.38
N GLY A 441 6.82 13.39 -8.60
CA GLY A 441 8.17 12.84 -8.66
C GLY A 441 9.22 13.73 -8.00
N GLY A 442 9.40 13.64 -6.68
CA GLY A 442 10.40 14.46 -5.97
C GLY A 442 11.83 14.23 -6.46
N ALA A 443 12.20 13.00 -6.83
CA ALA A 443 13.42 12.72 -7.59
C ALA A 443 13.14 12.52 -9.08
N ILE A 444 12.34 11.52 -9.46
CA ILE A 444 12.14 11.15 -10.87
C ILE A 444 10.66 11.29 -11.26
N TYR A 445 10.43 11.94 -12.40
CA TYR A 445 9.14 11.92 -13.09
C TYR A 445 9.29 11.17 -14.43
N CYS A 446 8.36 10.25 -14.68
CA CYS A 446 8.24 9.50 -15.92
C CYS A 446 6.88 9.78 -16.57
N ASP A 447 6.88 10.33 -17.78
CA ASP A 447 5.67 10.59 -18.54
C ASP A 447 5.09 9.31 -19.16
N THR A 448 3.93 9.48 -19.80
CA THR A 448 3.13 8.46 -20.43
C THR A 448 3.94 7.63 -21.41
N GLY A 449 3.90 6.30 -21.28
CA GLY A 449 4.61 5.36 -22.17
C GLY A 449 6.12 5.25 -21.96
N CYS A 450 6.70 5.95 -20.97
CA CYS A 450 8.12 5.85 -20.66
C CYS A 450 8.39 4.71 -19.67
N SER A 451 9.34 3.82 -20.00
CA SER A 451 9.65 2.61 -19.22
C SER A 451 11.14 2.54 -18.87
N PRO A 452 11.65 3.40 -17.97
CA PRO A 452 13.04 3.33 -17.55
C PRO A 452 13.34 2.05 -16.75
N THR A 453 14.59 1.63 -16.76
CA THR A 453 15.09 0.54 -15.90
C THR A 453 15.87 1.13 -14.72
N LEU A 454 15.49 0.81 -13.48
CA LEU A 454 16.10 1.28 -12.24
C LEU A 454 16.75 0.09 -11.50
N ILE A 455 18.07 0.12 -11.30
CA ILE A 455 18.82 -0.99 -10.68
C ILE A 455 19.77 -0.48 -9.58
N SER A 456 19.75 -1.07 -8.39
CA SER A 456 20.73 -0.74 -7.33
C SER A 456 20.77 0.76 -7.00
N CYS A 457 19.63 1.45 -7.08
CA CYS A 457 19.54 2.89 -6.84
C CYS A 457 19.02 3.20 -5.43
N THR A 458 19.48 4.31 -4.85
CA THR A 458 19.02 4.80 -3.55
C THR A 458 18.29 6.13 -3.73
N PHE A 459 17.06 6.20 -3.24
CA PHE A 459 16.22 7.40 -3.18
C PHE A 459 16.03 7.79 -1.73
N GLN A 460 16.69 8.88 -1.32
CA GLN A 460 16.77 9.27 0.08
C GLN A 460 16.31 10.72 0.33
N ASP A 461 15.44 10.95 1.30
CA ASP A 461 15.06 12.29 1.74
C ASP A 461 14.51 13.18 0.58
N ASN A 462 13.82 12.58 -0.39
CA ASN A 462 13.20 13.34 -1.49
C ASN A 462 11.78 13.74 -1.12
N ARG A 463 11.26 14.78 -1.78
CA ARG A 463 10.00 15.41 -1.40
C ARG A 463 9.12 15.79 -2.58
N ALA A 464 7.82 15.49 -2.48
CA ALA A 464 6.81 16.02 -3.37
C ALA A 464 5.70 16.71 -2.57
N SER A 465 5.26 17.88 -3.03
CA SER A 465 4.11 18.58 -2.45
C SER A 465 3.21 19.17 -3.52
N GLY A 466 1.94 19.40 -3.16
CA GLY A 466 1.08 20.30 -3.90
C GLY A 466 1.59 21.75 -3.90
N GLY A 467 0.71 22.70 -4.19
CA GLY A 467 1.04 24.12 -4.18
C GLY A 467 1.54 24.60 -2.81
N ILE A 468 2.53 25.50 -2.79
CA ILE A 468 3.09 26.09 -1.57
C ILE A 468 2.70 27.57 -1.47
N GLY A 469 2.11 27.97 -0.35
CA GLY A 469 1.81 29.36 -0.06
C GLY A 469 3.05 30.17 0.29
N GLY A 470 3.12 31.41 -0.19
CA GLY A 470 4.19 32.34 0.15
C GLY A 470 4.08 32.84 1.60
N SER A 471 5.23 33.00 2.27
CA SER A 471 5.27 33.68 3.58
C SER A 471 4.90 35.16 3.49
N GLY A 472 4.13 35.67 4.45
CA GLY A 472 3.88 37.10 4.65
C GLY A 472 5.13 37.81 5.18
N GLY A 473 5.26 39.10 4.86
CA GLY A 473 6.37 39.93 5.29
C GLY A 473 6.28 40.33 6.75
N ASP A 474 7.41 40.55 7.41
CA ASP A 474 7.46 41.08 8.77
C ASP A 474 7.03 42.56 8.80
N GLY A 475 6.41 43.00 9.90
CA GLY A 475 6.10 44.42 10.14
C GLY A 475 7.36 45.28 10.36
N GLY A 476 7.30 46.55 9.96
CA GLY A 476 8.38 47.51 10.13
C GLY A 476 8.66 47.90 11.59
N SER A 477 9.94 48.07 11.93
CA SER A 477 10.39 48.36 13.30
C SER A 477 11.06 49.75 13.43
N PRO A 478 10.29 50.82 13.73
CA PRO A 478 10.82 52.20 13.86
C PRO A 478 11.76 52.45 15.06
N GLY A 479 11.86 51.52 16.02
CA GLY A 479 12.78 51.56 17.16
C GLY A 479 12.11 51.92 18.51
N PRO A 480 12.79 51.74 19.66
CA PRO A 480 12.15 51.79 20.98
C PRO A 480 11.57 53.17 21.32
N GLY A 481 10.24 53.24 21.48
CA GLY A 481 9.52 54.43 21.97
C GLY A 481 9.21 55.51 20.93
N ASN A 482 9.37 55.22 19.63
CA ASN A 482 8.98 56.10 18.52
C ASN A 482 8.17 55.31 17.48
N GLY A 483 7.13 55.93 16.90
CA GLY A 483 6.32 55.34 15.83
C GLY A 483 5.29 54.30 16.31
N VAL A 484 4.22 54.12 15.54
CA VAL A 484 3.19 53.08 15.80
C VAL A 484 3.74 51.67 15.47
N GLU A 485 3.35 50.66 16.26
CA GLU A 485 3.55 49.23 15.95
C GLU A 485 2.90 48.86 14.61
N SER A 486 3.44 47.86 13.91
CA SER A 486 2.89 47.39 12.64
C SER A 486 2.75 45.87 12.62
N SER A 487 1.69 45.38 11.99
CA SER A 487 1.43 43.95 11.89
C SER A 487 2.31 43.28 10.84
N GLY A 488 2.59 41.99 11.06
CA GLY A 488 3.10 41.14 9.99
C GLY A 488 2.00 40.82 8.97
N GLY A 489 2.39 40.49 7.74
CA GLY A 489 1.48 40.05 6.70
C GLY A 489 1.08 38.58 6.87
N ASN A 490 -0.11 38.20 6.41
CA ASN A 490 -0.55 36.80 6.47
C ASN A 490 0.20 35.95 5.43
N GLY A 491 0.39 34.66 5.72
CA GLY A 491 0.85 33.69 4.72
C GLY A 491 -0.23 33.34 3.71
N GLY A 492 0.18 32.97 2.49
CA GLY A 492 -0.71 32.51 1.44
C GLY A 492 -1.10 31.03 1.61
N PHE A 493 -2.13 30.58 0.91
CA PHE A 493 -2.58 29.18 0.97
C PHE A 493 -1.78 28.29 0.02
N GLY A 494 -1.60 27.02 0.38
CA GLY A 494 -1.06 26.00 -0.52
C GLY A 494 -2.16 25.03 -0.93
N ILE A 495 -2.36 24.81 -2.23
CA ILE A 495 -3.47 24.01 -2.77
C ILE A 495 -2.95 23.08 -3.86
N GLY A 496 -3.19 21.78 -3.71
CA GLY A 496 -2.88 20.75 -4.71
C GLY A 496 -2.45 19.44 -4.07
N TYR A 497 -2.17 18.44 -4.90
CA TYR A 497 -1.79 17.10 -4.48
C TYR A 497 -0.29 16.87 -4.67
N GLY A 498 0.28 16.01 -3.82
CA GLY A 498 1.63 15.48 -3.99
C GLY A 498 1.59 14.01 -4.37
N TYR A 499 2.48 13.60 -5.27
CA TYR A 499 2.56 12.23 -5.76
C TYR A 499 4.00 11.76 -5.92
N GLY A 500 4.35 10.61 -5.32
CA GLY A 500 5.62 9.93 -5.55
C GLY A 500 6.85 10.77 -5.17
N ALA A 501 7.24 10.83 -3.89
CA ALA A 501 8.37 11.70 -3.53
C ALA A 501 9.71 11.17 -4.03
N ALA A 502 9.89 9.85 -4.17
CA ALA A 502 11.01 9.32 -4.92
C ALA A 502 10.69 9.33 -6.42
N VAL A 503 9.66 8.59 -6.83
CA VAL A 503 9.38 8.36 -8.24
C VAL A 503 7.88 8.43 -8.53
N TYR A 504 7.53 9.12 -9.62
CA TYR A 504 6.19 9.13 -10.18
C TYR A 504 6.18 8.55 -11.59
N PHE A 505 5.30 7.59 -11.82
CA PHE A 505 5.01 7.01 -13.12
C PHE A 505 3.62 7.46 -13.58
N HIS A 506 3.55 8.14 -14.72
CA HIS A 506 2.27 8.51 -15.33
C HIS A 506 1.65 7.29 -16.06
N ARG A 507 0.82 7.50 -17.08
CA ARG A 507 -0.04 6.46 -17.66
C ARG A 507 0.74 5.51 -18.57
N ASN A 508 0.53 4.20 -18.45
CA ASN A 508 1.29 3.20 -19.23
C ASN A 508 2.83 3.32 -19.08
N ALA A 509 3.30 3.89 -17.96
CA ALA A 509 4.73 3.94 -17.67
C ALA A 509 5.10 2.68 -16.87
N ASN A 510 5.76 1.73 -17.52
CA ASN A 510 6.01 0.38 -16.99
C ASN A 510 7.51 0.17 -16.77
N PRO A 511 8.07 0.70 -15.66
CA PRO A 511 9.49 0.58 -15.32
C PRO A 511 9.85 -0.81 -14.76
N ASP A 512 11.10 -1.21 -14.93
CA ASP A 512 11.68 -2.34 -14.20
C ASP A 512 12.43 -1.81 -12.98
N ILE A 513 12.02 -2.17 -11.75
CA ILE A 513 12.69 -1.76 -10.50
C ILE A 513 13.29 -2.98 -9.80
N ASN A 514 14.61 -2.98 -9.64
CA ASN A 514 15.35 -4.08 -9.01
C ASN A 514 16.41 -3.56 -8.02
N ASP A 515 16.53 -4.19 -6.85
CA ASP A 515 17.60 -3.91 -5.88
C ASP A 515 17.65 -2.44 -5.42
N CYS A 516 16.50 -1.75 -5.37
CA CYS A 516 16.44 -0.32 -5.04
C CYS A 516 16.11 -0.07 -3.57
N GLN A 517 16.54 1.09 -3.06
CA GLN A 517 16.30 1.53 -1.69
C GLN A 517 15.55 2.85 -1.68
N PHE A 518 14.43 2.91 -0.98
CA PHE A 518 13.58 4.10 -0.83
C PHE A 518 13.49 4.46 0.64
N ILE A 519 14.16 5.55 1.04
CA ILE A 519 14.42 5.89 2.43
C ILE A 519 13.91 7.32 2.72
N ASN A 520 13.02 7.47 3.69
CA ASN A 520 12.56 8.77 4.20
C ASN A 520 12.04 9.73 3.11
N ASN A 521 11.38 9.20 2.08
CA ASN A 521 10.78 10.05 1.05
C ASN A 521 9.39 10.51 1.54
N ILE A 522 9.09 11.80 1.34
CA ILE A 522 7.93 12.44 1.97
C ILE A 522 7.04 13.08 0.92
N VAL A 523 5.78 12.68 0.88
CA VAL A 523 4.73 13.29 0.06
C VAL A 523 3.70 13.97 0.95
N THR A 524 3.31 15.19 0.56
CA THR A 524 2.23 15.94 1.21
C THR A 524 1.34 16.66 0.20
N GLY A 525 0.16 17.10 0.62
CA GLY A 525 -0.71 17.98 -0.16
C GLY A 525 -0.15 19.40 -0.33
N GLY A 526 -1.04 20.38 -0.51
CA GLY A 526 -0.65 21.80 -0.53
C GLY A 526 -0.18 22.26 0.85
N VAL A 527 0.86 23.11 0.90
CA VAL A 527 1.49 23.58 2.15
C VAL A 527 1.28 25.08 2.34
N GLY A 528 0.78 25.49 3.50
CA GLY A 528 0.52 26.89 3.83
C GLY A 528 1.78 27.75 4.03
N GLY A 529 1.71 29.03 3.64
CA GLY A 529 2.78 30.00 3.89
C GLY A 529 2.78 30.54 5.33
N LEU A 530 3.92 31.05 5.79
CA LEU A 530 4.02 31.61 7.14
C LEU A 530 3.44 33.00 7.28
N GLY A 531 2.88 33.29 8.45
CA GLY A 531 2.62 34.67 8.85
C GLY A 531 3.91 35.41 9.18
N GLY A 532 4.03 36.66 8.74
CA GLY A 532 5.12 37.55 9.11
C GLY A 532 5.01 37.98 10.57
N LYS A 533 6.14 38.32 11.19
CA LYS A 533 6.19 38.75 12.60
C LYS A 533 5.80 40.22 12.75
N ILE A 534 5.26 40.57 13.91
CA ILE A 534 4.96 41.94 14.33
C ILE A 534 6.25 42.80 14.42
N GLY A 535 6.15 44.06 13.98
CA GLY A 535 7.21 45.07 14.11
C GLY A 535 7.15 45.84 15.42
N SER A 536 8.30 46.22 15.99
CA SER A 536 8.38 46.88 17.30
C SER A 536 8.11 48.41 17.25
N GLY A 537 7.26 48.95 18.15
CA GLY A 537 6.88 50.37 18.21
C GLY A 537 6.42 50.86 19.62
N ASP A 538 5.66 51.95 19.69
CA ASP A 538 5.09 52.48 20.96
C ASP A 538 3.98 51.55 21.51
N PRO A 539 4.13 50.97 22.72
CA PRO A 539 3.18 49.99 23.28
C PRO A 539 1.82 50.57 23.70
N ASN A 540 1.58 51.88 23.49
CA ASN A 540 0.33 52.57 23.87
C ASN A 540 -0.66 52.75 22.70
N THR A 541 -0.35 52.26 21.50
CA THR A 541 -1.20 52.32 20.30
C THR A 541 -1.97 51.01 20.08
N PRO A 542 -2.92 50.89 19.13
CA PRO A 542 -3.69 49.67 18.90
C PRO A 542 -2.78 48.46 18.71
N ARG A 543 -3.12 47.32 19.34
CA ARG A 543 -2.28 46.10 19.31
C ARG A 543 -2.15 45.58 17.88
N SER A 544 -0.95 45.66 17.32
CA SER A 544 -0.58 44.88 16.14
C SER A 544 -0.38 43.41 16.51
N THR A 545 -0.37 42.54 15.51
CA THR A 545 -0.22 41.10 15.69
C THR A 545 0.75 40.55 14.66
N ASP A 546 1.25 39.35 14.92
CA ASP A 546 1.81 38.52 13.86
C ASP A 546 0.72 38.25 12.81
N GLY A 547 1.15 38.00 11.58
CA GLY A 547 0.27 37.55 10.52
C GLY A 547 -0.22 36.13 10.80
N SER A 548 -1.39 35.78 10.27
CA SER A 548 -1.87 34.40 10.27
C SER A 548 -1.04 33.54 9.34
N ILE A 549 -0.84 32.27 9.68
CA ILE A 549 -0.38 31.24 8.74
C ILE A 549 -1.44 30.97 7.67
N GLY A 550 -1.01 30.61 6.47
CA GLY A 550 -1.88 30.10 5.43
C GLY A 550 -2.21 28.62 5.66
N PHE A 551 -3.33 28.16 5.09
CA PHE A 551 -3.76 26.77 5.12
C PHE A 551 -3.23 25.98 3.92
N GLY A 552 -2.94 24.70 4.17
CA GLY A 552 -2.73 23.67 3.16
C GLY A 552 -4.04 22.99 2.75
N PHE A 553 -4.14 22.56 1.50
CA PHE A 553 -5.27 21.79 0.95
C PHE A 553 -4.78 20.77 -0.09
N GLY A 554 -5.37 19.58 -0.06
CA GLY A 554 -5.05 18.44 -0.93
C GLY A 554 -4.37 17.32 -0.15
N THR A 555 -4.09 16.20 -0.79
CA THR A 555 -3.53 15.00 -0.13
C THR A 555 -2.22 14.58 -0.77
N GLY A 556 -1.40 13.84 -0.01
CA GLY A 556 -0.23 13.14 -0.52
C GLY A 556 -0.52 11.66 -0.76
N ALA A 557 0.06 11.07 -1.81
CA ALA A 557 0.01 9.63 -2.07
C ALA A 557 1.33 9.10 -2.64
N GLY A 558 1.69 7.86 -2.30
CA GLY A 558 2.91 7.22 -2.78
C GLY A 558 4.18 7.84 -2.18
N GLY A 559 4.39 7.69 -0.87
CA GLY A 559 5.51 8.31 -0.16
C GLY A 559 6.87 8.03 -0.82
N ALA A 560 7.09 6.80 -1.32
CA ALA A 560 8.18 6.52 -2.24
C ALA A 560 7.73 6.57 -3.70
N ILE A 561 6.85 5.65 -4.11
CA ILE A 561 6.49 5.43 -5.52
C ILE A 561 4.99 5.64 -5.72
N TYR A 562 4.66 6.29 -6.83
CA TYR A 562 3.30 6.40 -7.31
C TYR A 562 3.19 5.86 -8.74
N TYR A 563 2.27 4.92 -8.96
CA TYR A 563 1.88 4.41 -10.28
C TYR A 563 0.51 4.96 -10.68
N GLY A 564 0.45 5.61 -11.85
CA GLY A 564 -0.79 6.07 -12.46
C GLY A 564 -1.58 4.98 -13.18
N GLU A 565 -2.65 5.37 -13.87
CA GLU A 565 -3.56 4.44 -14.58
C GLU A 565 -2.84 3.63 -15.67
N TRP A 566 -3.26 2.37 -15.86
CA TRP A 566 -2.73 1.45 -16.88
C TRP A 566 -1.22 1.16 -16.74
N CYS A 567 -0.68 1.28 -15.53
CA CYS A 567 0.67 0.83 -15.24
C CYS A 567 0.72 -0.68 -14.98
N GLU A 568 1.91 -1.28 -15.17
CA GLU A 568 2.27 -2.63 -14.72
C GLU A 568 3.37 -2.54 -13.64
N PRO A 569 3.01 -2.32 -12.36
CA PRO A 569 4.01 -2.25 -11.30
C PRO A 569 4.82 -3.54 -11.17
N TYR A 570 6.14 -3.46 -11.39
CA TYR A 570 7.08 -4.56 -11.21
C TYR A 570 8.25 -4.13 -10.32
N VAL A 571 8.23 -4.59 -9.06
CA VAL A 571 9.23 -4.24 -8.04
C VAL A 571 9.79 -5.50 -7.43
N VAL A 572 11.11 -5.65 -7.47
CA VAL A 572 11.80 -6.82 -6.93
C VAL A 572 13.04 -6.45 -6.11
N ASP A 573 13.37 -7.28 -5.13
CA ASP A 573 14.61 -7.19 -4.31
C ASP A 573 14.81 -5.80 -3.65
N SER A 574 13.73 -5.08 -3.35
CA SER A 574 13.79 -3.65 -2.99
C SER A 574 13.32 -3.34 -1.58
N THR A 575 13.80 -2.24 -1.01
CA THR A 575 13.51 -1.84 0.38
C THR A 575 12.85 -0.47 0.45
N PHE A 576 11.83 -0.34 1.29
CA PHE A 576 11.03 0.86 1.51
C PHE A 576 11.00 1.14 3.01
N ASN A 577 11.80 2.11 3.47
CA ASN A 577 11.99 2.41 4.88
C ASN A 577 11.63 3.86 5.22
N GLY A 578 10.70 4.05 6.16
CA GLY A 578 10.39 5.37 6.72
C GLY A 578 9.79 6.36 5.73
N ASN A 579 9.17 5.88 4.63
CA ASN A 579 8.55 6.77 3.66
C ASN A 579 7.17 7.21 4.19
N GLU A 580 6.82 8.47 3.94
CA GLU A 580 5.65 9.11 4.55
C GLU A 580 4.74 9.71 3.47
N ALA A 581 3.46 9.36 3.53
CA ALA A 581 2.38 10.02 2.78
C ALA A 581 1.34 10.53 3.79
N TYR A 582 1.18 11.85 3.90
CA TYR A 582 0.25 12.43 4.87
C TYR A 582 -0.43 13.71 4.38
N ASP A 583 -1.55 14.02 5.01
CA ASP A 583 -2.23 15.31 4.87
C ASP A 583 -1.89 16.22 6.08
N GLU A 584 -1.70 17.51 5.83
CA GLU A 584 -1.37 18.50 6.86
C GLU A 584 -2.64 18.93 7.60
N TYR A 585 -2.93 18.31 8.75
CA TYR A 585 -4.14 18.60 9.54
C TYR A 585 -4.06 19.97 10.23
N TRP A 586 -4.88 20.95 9.78
CA TRP A 586 -5.45 22.13 10.49
C TRP A 586 -4.66 22.77 11.68
N GLY A 587 -3.33 22.84 11.63
CA GLY A 587 -2.52 23.29 12.77
C GLY A 587 -1.30 24.10 12.36
N TYR A 588 -1.39 25.43 12.57
CA TYR A 588 -0.32 26.42 12.65
C TYR A 588 1.10 25.84 12.80
N LEU A 589 1.96 25.88 11.75
CA LEU A 589 3.42 26.17 11.78
C LEU A 589 4.18 25.73 10.48
N PRO A 590 5.38 26.28 10.19
CA PRO A 590 6.24 25.88 9.05
C PRO A 590 6.84 24.48 9.17
N ILE A 591 7.18 23.88 8.02
CA ILE A 591 7.86 22.60 7.88
C ILE A 591 9.08 22.43 8.81
N ASP A 592 9.95 23.45 8.90
CA ASP A 592 11.19 23.37 9.68
C ASP A 592 10.96 23.45 11.21
N LEU A 593 9.79 23.92 11.66
CA LEU A 593 9.42 24.01 13.08
C LEU A 593 8.44 22.89 13.50
N TYR A 594 7.75 22.32 12.52
CA TYR A 594 6.71 21.31 12.64
C TYR A 594 7.25 19.93 13.08
N GLU A 595 8.41 19.51 12.56
CA GLU A 595 9.09 18.24 12.92
C GLU A 595 9.41 18.10 14.42
N SER A 596 9.46 19.21 15.18
CA SER A 596 9.88 19.19 16.58
C SER A 596 8.75 19.25 17.62
N ILE A 597 7.50 19.51 17.20
CA ILE A 597 6.41 19.86 18.15
C ILE A 597 5.09 19.09 17.91
N TYR A 598 4.77 18.66 16.68
CA TYR A 598 3.39 18.22 16.33
C TYR A 598 3.23 16.91 15.55
N LYS A 599 4.27 16.05 15.46
CA LYS A 599 4.22 14.75 14.75
C LYS A 599 3.07 13.83 15.20
N ASP A 600 2.53 14.01 16.41
CA ASP A 600 1.49 13.16 17.00
C ASP A 600 0.04 13.43 16.50
N PHE A 601 -0.19 14.30 15.50
CA PHE A 601 -1.54 14.70 15.04
C PHE A 601 -1.80 14.53 13.53
N GLU A 602 -0.98 13.76 12.82
CA GLU A 602 -1.07 13.58 11.36
C GLU A 602 -2.11 12.55 10.93
N THR A 603 -2.81 12.81 9.82
CA THR A 603 -3.62 11.80 9.11
C THR A 603 -2.76 11.20 8.00
N TYR A 604 -2.21 10.01 8.24
CA TYR A 604 -1.40 9.29 7.25
C TYR A 604 -2.28 8.67 6.16
N TYR A 605 -2.00 9.04 4.90
CA TYR A 605 -2.81 8.76 3.72
C TYR A 605 -2.21 7.63 2.85
N GLN A 606 -2.78 7.38 1.68
CA GLN A 606 -2.60 6.16 0.90
C GLN A 606 -1.16 5.93 0.38
N GLY A 607 -0.57 4.80 0.80
CA GLY A 607 0.65 4.23 0.23
C GLY A 607 1.93 4.97 0.62
N GLY A 608 2.31 4.88 1.90
CA GLY A 608 3.60 5.42 2.37
C GLY A 608 4.79 4.86 1.57
N GLY A 609 4.80 3.56 1.29
CA GLY A 609 5.73 2.96 0.33
C GLY A 609 5.28 3.17 -1.11
N ILE A 610 4.28 2.39 -1.56
CA ILE A 610 3.79 2.39 -2.94
C ILE A 610 2.29 2.71 -2.99
N HIS A 611 1.90 3.54 -3.95
CA HIS A 611 0.50 3.75 -4.35
C HIS A 611 0.29 3.31 -5.80
N VAL A 612 -0.81 2.59 -6.06
CA VAL A 612 -1.23 2.12 -7.39
C VAL A 612 -2.65 2.57 -7.69
N GLU A 613 -2.81 3.32 -8.79
CA GLU A 613 -4.11 3.79 -9.28
C GLU A 613 -4.94 2.71 -10.00
N VAL A 614 -6.21 3.06 -10.23
CA VAL A 614 -7.21 2.24 -10.94
C VAL A 614 -6.79 1.87 -12.35
N ASP A 615 -7.39 0.79 -12.87
CA ASP A 615 -7.15 0.25 -14.21
C ASP A 615 -5.69 -0.15 -14.46
N SER A 616 -4.88 -0.36 -13.43
CA SER A 616 -3.55 -0.97 -13.59
C SER A 616 -3.70 -2.45 -13.97
N GLU A 617 -2.77 -2.99 -14.77
CA GLU A 617 -2.81 -4.40 -15.19
C GLU A 617 -2.39 -5.32 -14.02
N ASP A 618 -1.14 -5.82 -14.04
CA ASP A 618 -0.61 -6.70 -13.00
C ASP A 618 0.30 -5.94 -12.04
N VAL A 619 -0.01 -5.99 -10.74
CA VAL A 619 0.86 -5.52 -9.64
C VAL A 619 1.70 -6.70 -9.14
N ARG A 620 3.02 -6.65 -9.34
CA ARG A 620 3.96 -7.70 -8.92
C ARG A 620 5.03 -7.14 -8.00
N ILE A 621 5.03 -7.60 -6.76
CA ILE A 621 5.97 -7.16 -5.72
C ILE A 621 6.62 -8.38 -5.10
N TRP A 622 7.92 -8.60 -5.35
CA TRP A 622 8.61 -9.82 -4.91
C TRP A 622 9.88 -9.53 -4.12
N ASN A 623 10.12 -10.28 -3.03
CA ASN A 623 11.33 -10.14 -2.21
C ASN A 623 11.59 -8.68 -1.79
N CYS A 624 10.56 -8.02 -1.25
CA CYS A 624 10.61 -6.60 -0.88
C CYS A 624 10.30 -6.38 0.60
N ASP A 625 11.00 -5.42 1.21
CA ASP A 625 10.82 -5.04 2.62
C ASP A 625 10.17 -3.66 2.73
N PHE A 626 8.99 -3.59 3.36
CA PHE A 626 8.28 -2.37 3.69
C PHE A 626 8.30 -2.17 5.20
N THR A 627 9.13 -1.22 5.66
CA THR A 627 9.38 -1.02 7.09
C THR A 627 9.13 0.42 7.51
N ASP A 628 8.41 0.61 8.62
CA ASP A 628 8.21 1.91 9.27
C ASP A 628 7.59 2.99 8.32
N ASN A 629 6.84 2.58 7.28
CA ASN A 629 6.20 3.52 6.36
C ASN A 629 4.91 4.07 6.95
N LEU A 630 4.72 5.38 6.82
CA LEU A 630 3.54 6.10 7.30
C LEU A 630 2.61 6.40 6.12
N GLY A 631 1.39 5.91 6.21
CA GLY A 631 0.43 5.84 5.11
C GLY A 631 0.16 4.41 4.62
N GLY A 632 0.65 3.42 5.36
CA GLY A 632 0.69 2.02 4.96
C GLY A 632 1.91 1.70 4.09
N GLY A 633 2.24 0.40 3.98
CA GLY A 633 3.32 -0.07 3.11
C GLY A 633 2.94 0.05 1.63
N VAL A 634 1.84 -0.58 1.24
CA VAL A 634 1.34 -0.58 -0.15
C VAL A 634 -0.16 -0.31 -0.18
N TYR A 635 -0.58 0.54 -1.10
CA TYR A 635 -1.98 0.86 -1.35
C TYR A 635 -2.35 0.59 -2.81
N VAL A 636 -3.23 -0.39 -3.03
CA VAL A 636 -3.82 -0.70 -4.33
C VAL A 636 -5.28 -0.27 -4.31
N VAL A 637 -5.71 0.52 -5.30
CA VAL A 637 -7.08 1.06 -5.37
C VAL A 637 -8.07 -0.05 -5.78
N SER A 638 -8.80 0.06 -6.88
CA SER A 638 -9.82 -0.90 -7.34
C SER A 638 -9.58 -1.26 -8.79
N ASP A 639 -10.26 -2.30 -9.27
CA ASP A 639 -10.28 -2.68 -10.69
C ASP A 639 -8.88 -2.92 -11.27
N VAL A 640 -8.07 -3.74 -10.56
CA VAL A 640 -6.74 -4.17 -10.99
C VAL A 640 -6.82 -5.63 -11.45
N ASP A 641 -6.18 -5.95 -12.58
CA ASP A 641 -6.29 -7.29 -13.22
C ASP A 641 -5.59 -8.40 -12.42
N GLY A 642 -4.51 -8.08 -11.69
CA GLY A 642 -3.76 -9.04 -10.89
C GLY A 642 -2.97 -8.38 -9.75
N VAL A 643 -2.92 -9.01 -8.57
CA VAL A 643 -2.08 -8.56 -7.44
C VAL A 643 -1.30 -9.76 -6.89
N ASP A 644 -0.03 -9.87 -7.29
CA ASP A 644 0.87 -10.94 -6.87
C ASP A 644 1.98 -10.42 -5.93
N VAL A 645 1.89 -10.76 -4.66
CA VAL A 645 2.89 -10.42 -3.63
C VAL A 645 3.56 -11.71 -3.15
N PHE A 646 4.88 -11.79 -3.29
CA PHE A 646 5.64 -13.00 -3.00
C PHE A 646 6.87 -12.69 -2.15
N ASP A 647 7.06 -13.43 -1.06
CA ASP A 647 8.26 -13.34 -0.19
C ASP A 647 8.54 -11.89 0.26
N CYS A 648 7.50 -11.15 0.66
CA CYS A 648 7.62 -9.76 1.07
C CYS A 648 7.37 -9.59 2.57
N SER A 649 8.07 -8.64 3.19
CA SER A 649 7.89 -8.30 4.61
C SER A 649 7.30 -6.90 4.77
N PHE A 650 6.24 -6.79 5.55
CA PHE A 650 5.57 -5.55 5.92
C PHE A 650 5.66 -5.38 7.43
N MET A 651 6.56 -4.53 7.91
CA MET A 651 6.87 -4.36 9.32
C MET A 651 6.60 -2.94 9.82
N ARG A 652 5.86 -2.81 10.91
CA ARG A 652 5.65 -1.54 11.63
C ARG A 652 5.13 -0.39 10.76
N ASN A 653 4.42 -0.72 9.68
CA ASN A 653 3.79 0.28 8.84
C ASN A 653 2.50 0.77 9.52
N THR A 654 2.21 2.05 9.39
CA THR A 654 1.05 2.67 10.04
C THR A 654 0.19 3.38 9.00
N SER A 655 -1.12 3.14 9.04
CA SER A 655 -2.13 3.84 8.24
C SER A 655 -3.22 4.38 9.15
N THR A 656 -3.81 5.54 8.83
CA THR A 656 -4.95 6.09 9.60
C THR A 656 -6.32 5.74 9.00
N LEU A 657 -6.33 5.16 7.79
CA LEU A 657 -7.55 4.87 7.05
C LEU A 657 -7.71 3.37 6.82
N ASN A 658 -6.81 2.74 6.08
CA ASN A 658 -6.99 1.36 5.65
C ASN A 658 -5.64 0.65 5.58
N GLY A 659 -5.60 -0.62 6.03
CA GLY A 659 -4.46 -1.52 5.84
C GLY A 659 -3.14 -0.97 6.41
N GLY A 660 -2.78 -1.32 7.64
CA GLY A 660 -1.52 -0.83 8.22
C GLY A 660 -0.31 -1.30 7.41
N GLY A 661 -0.25 -2.58 7.03
CA GLY A 661 0.75 -3.12 6.11
C GLY A 661 0.38 -2.88 4.65
N MET A 662 -0.77 -3.39 4.22
CA MET A 662 -1.25 -3.27 2.84
C MET A 662 -2.78 -3.13 2.74
N TYR A 663 -3.22 -2.35 1.76
CA TYR A 663 -4.61 -2.26 1.34
C TYR A 663 -4.78 -2.72 -0.10
N VAL A 664 -5.81 -3.55 -0.33
CA VAL A 664 -6.30 -3.93 -1.66
C VAL A 664 -7.78 -3.58 -1.72
N GLY A 665 -8.16 -2.69 -2.62
CA GLY A 665 -9.56 -2.29 -2.78
C GLY A 665 -10.39 -3.29 -3.59
N PRO A 666 -11.64 -2.92 -3.90
CA PRO A 666 -12.62 -3.83 -4.49
C PRO A 666 -12.32 -4.13 -5.96
N ASP A 667 -12.95 -5.18 -6.46
CA ASP A 667 -12.96 -5.54 -7.89
C ASP A 667 -11.57 -5.85 -8.49
N CYS A 668 -10.54 -5.98 -7.66
CA CYS A 668 -9.26 -6.58 -8.06
C CYS A 668 -9.42 -8.09 -8.28
N VAL A 669 -8.79 -8.61 -9.33
CA VAL A 669 -8.81 -10.03 -9.72
C VAL A 669 -7.47 -10.69 -9.36
N ASP A 670 -7.47 -12.00 -9.14
CA ASP A 670 -6.28 -12.83 -8.88
C ASP A 670 -5.34 -12.21 -7.81
N VAL A 671 -5.88 -11.92 -6.62
CA VAL A 671 -5.12 -11.37 -5.49
C VAL A 671 -4.45 -12.50 -4.70
N ASN A 672 -3.13 -12.63 -4.83
CA ASN A 672 -2.33 -13.70 -4.24
C ASN A 672 -1.21 -13.15 -3.35
N PHE A 673 -1.18 -13.64 -2.11
CA PHE A 673 -0.07 -13.43 -1.18
C PHE A 673 0.56 -14.78 -0.85
N VAL A 674 1.86 -14.90 -1.09
CA VAL A 674 2.60 -16.16 -0.87
C VAL A 674 3.88 -15.86 -0.11
N GLU A 675 4.13 -16.60 0.97
CA GLU A 675 5.36 -16.47 1.79
C GLU A 675 5.57 -15.05 2.33
N CYS A 676 4.49 -14.29 2.57
CA CYS A 676 4.57 -12.91 3.04
C CYS A 676 4.50 -12.80 4.57
N GLU A 677 5.17 -11.80 5.12
CA GLU A 677 5.15 -11.47 6.55
C GLU A 677 4.53 -10.09 6.78
N PHE A 678 3.58 -10.01 7.72
CA PHE A 678 2.99 -8.78 8.20
C PHE A 678 3.18 -8.70 9.71
N SER A 679 4.13 -7.89 10.18
CA SER A 679 4.45 -7.79 11.61
C SER A 679 4.30 -6.38 12.17
N ALA A 680 3.66 -6.26 13.33
CA ALA A 680 3.53 -5.03 14.11
C ALA A 680 2.96 -3.84 13.33
N ASN A 681 2.16 -4.07 12.28
CA ASN A 681 1.53 -3.00 11.53
C ASN A 681 0.30 -2.48 12.27
N ASN A 682 -0.02 -1.21 12.08
CA ASN A 682 -1.09 -0.54 12.79
C ASN A 682 -2.04 0.20 11.83
N CYS A 683 -3.34 -0.03 11.99
CA CYS A 683 -4.36 0.82 11.40
C CYS A 683 -5.03 1.65 12.52
N ASP A 684 -4.57 2.89 12.69
CA ASP A 684 -5.06 3.85 13.67
C ASP A 684 -6.33 4.56 13.16
N SER A 685 -7.39 3.79 12.94
CA SER A 685 -8.69 4.28 12.50
C SER A 685 -9.50 4.95 13.63
N SER A 686 -8.84 5.65 14.56
CA SER A 686 -9.43 6.27 15.76
C SER A 686 -10.44 7.38 15.45
N GLY A 687 -11.60 7.01 14.90
CA GLY A 687 -12.67 7.89 14.47
C GLY A 687 -13.65 7.25 13.48
N ASN A 688 -13.21 6.27 12.69
CA ASN A 688 -14.02 5.56 11.70
C ASN A 688 -14.30 4.13 12.17
N LEU A 689 -15.45 3.94 12.83
CA LEU A 689 -15.96 2.61 13.19
C LEU A 689 -16.29 1.83 11.91
N GLY A 690 -15.33 1.09 11.36
CA GLY A 690 -15.51 0.33 10.13
C GLY A 690 -14.22 -0.14 9.47
N GLU A 691 -13.15 0.64 9.55
CA GLU A 691 -11.92 0.33 8.83
C GLU A 691 -10.99 -0.56 9.67
N GLY A 692 -10.38 -1.60 9.08
CA GLY A 692 -9.52 -2.53 9.80
C GLY A 692 -8.81 -3.53 8.89
N GLY A 693 -7.95 -4.39 9.45
CA GLY A 693 -6.89 -5.11 8.75
C GLY A 693 -5.54 -4.48 9.05
N GLY A 694 -5.14 -4.47 10.33
CA GLY A 694 -3.88 -3.85 10.78
C GLY A 694 -2.68 -4.32 9.97
N GLY A 695 -2.64 -5.60 9.58
CA GLY A 695 -1.73 -6.13 8.55
C GLY A 695 -2.25 -5.88 7.13
N LEU A 696 -3.33 -6.58 6.76
CA LEU A 696 -3.93 -6.55 5.43
C LEU A 696 -5.43 -6.22 5.50
N ASN A 697 -5.84 -5.21 4.75
CA ASN A 697 -7.25 -4.94 4.46
C ASN A 697 -7.51 -5.23 2.99
N CYS A 698 -8.25 -6.31 2.70
CA CYS A 698 -8.52 -6.74 1.33
C CYS A 698 -10.03 -6.69 1.06
N LYS A 699 -10.44 -5.99 0.01
CA LYS A 699 -11.84 -5.87 -0.41
C LYS A 699 -12.16 -6.68 -1.68
N SER A 700 -11.34 -7.69 -1.97
CA SER A 700 -11.47 -8.60 -3.10
C SER A 700 -11.35 -10.06 -2.66
N ASP A 701 -11.64 -10.98 -3.59
CA ASP A 701 -11.30 -12.40 -3.42
C ASP A 701 -9.78 -12.53 -3.27
N VAL A 702 -9.32 -13.27 -2.26
CA VAL A 702 -7.89 -13.35 -1.91
C VAL A 702 -7.45 -14.78 -1.60
N MET A 703 -6.23 -15.12 -2.04
CA MET A 703 -5.49 -16.29 -1.62
C MET A 703 -4.30 -15.87 -0.75
N LEU A 704 -4.27 -16.35 0.49
CA LEU A 704 -3.14 -16.24 1.41
C LEU A 704 -2.54 -17.63 1.57
N ASP A 705 -1.27 -17.81 1.20
CA ASP A 705 -0.58 -19.09 1.33
C ASP A 705 0.78 -18.88 2.01
N TYR A 706 1.09 -19.68 3.03
CA TYR A 706 2.36 -19.59 3.79
C TYR A 706 2.65 -18.22 4.42
N CYS A 707 1.62 -17.40 4.65
CA CYS A 707 1.81 -16.05 5.20
C CYS A 707 1.84 -16.05 6.74
N SER A 708 2.55 -15.08 7.32
CA SER A 708 2.57 -14.83 8.77
C SER A 708 2.06 -13.43 9.08
N PHE A 709 1.14 -13.35 10.03
CA PHE A 709 0.59 -12.10 10.53
C PHE A 709 0.78 -12.03 12.04
N SER A 710 1.63 -11.13 12.50
CA SER A 710 1.95 -11.04 13.91
C SER A 710 1.90 -9.64 14.50
N ALA A 711 1.42 -9.54 15.74
CA ALA A 711 1.38 -8.29 16.49
C ALA A 711 0.71 -7.10 15.76
N ASN A 712 -0.13 -7.37 14.74
CA ASN A 712 -0.81 -6.33 14.00
C ASN A 712 -2.00 -5.82 14.80
N THR A 713 -2.23 -4.51 14.73
CA THR A 713 -3.22 -3.84 15.57
C THR A 713 -4.14 -2.93 14.77
N THR A 714 -5.39 -2.84 15.21
CA THR A 714 -6.33 -1.82 14.72
C THR A 714 -7.38 -1.52 15.78
N ALA A 715 -7.93 -0.30 15.77
CA ALA A 715 -9.11 0.02 16.57
C ALA A 715 -10.41 -0.52 15.95
N GLY A 716 -10.40 -0.96 14.69
CA GLY A 716 -11.55 -1.50 13.97
C GLY A 716 -11.60 -3.03 13.95
N TYR A 717 -11.73 -3.61 12.76
CA TYR A 717 -11.97 -5.04 12.56
C TYR A 717 -10.72 -5.75 12.06
N GLY A 718 -10.46 -6.99 12.50
CA GLY A 718 -9.36 -7.80 11.96
C GLY A 718 -7.98 -7.21 12.27
N GLY A 719 -7.35 -7.65 13.36
CA GLY A 719 -6.02 -7.14 13.74
C GLY A 719 -4.99 -7.47 12.67
N ALA A 720 -5.03 -8.70 12.16
CA ALA A 720 -4.24 -9.13 11.02
C ALA A 720 -4.95 -8.84 9.69
N VAL A 721 -6.10 -9.48 9.47
CA VAL A 721 -6.80 -9.48 8.18
C VAL A 721 -8.25 -9.05 8.37
N SER A 722 -8.70 -8.12 7.53
CA SER A 722 -10.10 -7.78 7.38
C SER A 722 -10.50 -7.89 5.91
N SER A 723 -11.63 -8.54 5.66
CA SER A 723 -12.20 -8.65 4.31
C SER A 723 -13.73 -8.63 4.32
N TYR A 724 -14.27 -7.60 3.68
CA TYR A 724 -15.71 -7.42 3.45
C TYR A 724 -16.00 -6.27 2.48
N LEU A 725 -17.20 -6.28 1.89
CA LEU A 725 -17.77 -5.18 1.12
C LEU A 725 -19.00 -4.57 1.80
N ASP A 726 -19.14 -3.25 1.68
CA ASP A 726 -20.26 -2.50 2.27
C ASP A 726 -21.61 -2.79 1.59
N ASP A 727 -21.58 -3.22 0.32
CA ASP A 727 -22.76 -3.56 -0.47
C ASP A 727 -23.33 -4.97 -0.17
N ASN A 728 -22.61 -5.76 0.65
CA ASN A 728 -22.89 -7.15 1.00
C ASN A 728 -22.71 -8.16 -0.14
N THR A 729 -21.89 -7.84 -1.13
CA THR A 729 -21.38 -8.84 -2.08
C THR A 729 -20.54 -9.89 -1.32
N GLU A 730 -20.68 -11.15 -1.71
CA GLU A 730 -19.94 -12.27 -1.13
C GLU A 730 -18.51 -12.31 -1.68
N LEU A 731 -17.50 -12.37 -0.79
CA LEU A 731 -16.10 -12.54 -1.15
C LEU A 731 -15.60 -13.96 -0.86
N ASN A 732 -14.83 -14.55 -1.77
CA ASN A 732 -14.19 -15.85 -1.62
C ASN A 732 -12.79 -15.69 -1.03
N GLN A 733 -12.53 -16.29 0.12
CA GLN A 733 -11.29 -16.11 0.88
C GLN A 733 -10.61 -17.48 1.08
N GLN A 734 -9.43 -17.63 0.52
CA GLN A 734 -8.64 -18.86 0.59
C GLN A 734 -7.42 -18.62 1.48
N ILE A 735 -7.39 -19.22 2.66
CA ILE A 735 -6.34 -18.99 3.66
C ILE A 735 -5.71 -20.33 4.00
N TYR A 736 -4.49 -20.54 3.55
CA TYR A 736 -3.78 -21.82 3.68
C TYR A 736 -2.44 -21.63 4.36
N ASN A 737 -2.07 -22.56 5.24
CA ASN A 737 -0.72 -22.65 5.79
C ASN A 737 -0.26 -21.36 6.51
N CYS A 738 -1.21 -20.57 7.01
CA CYS A 738 -0.97 -19.24 7.56
C CYS A 738 -0.88 -19.26 9.08
N SER A 739 -0.14 -18.29 9.64
CA SER A 739 -0.07 -18.05 11.09
C SER A 739 -0.56 -16.66 11.45
N PHE A 740 -1.36 -16.57 12.51
CA PHE A 740 -1.93 -15.34 13.03
C PHE A 740 -1.65 -15.26 14.53
N VAL A 741 -0.62 -14.51 14.91
CA VAL A 741 -0.06 -14.52 16.27
C VAL A 741 -0.17 -13.15 16.92
N THR A 742 -0.69 -13.08 18.15
CA THR A 742 -0.68 -11.85 18.97
C THR A 742 -1.29 -10.60 18.32
N ASN A 743 -2.20 -10.76 17.36
CA ASN A 743 -2.88 -9.64 16.73
C ASN A 743 -4.02 -9.13 17.64
N SER A 744 -4.32 -7.84 17.52
CA SER A 744 -5.33 -7.19 18.36
C SER A 744 -6.27 -6.30 17.55
N SER A 745 -7.57 -6.40 17.83
CA SER A 745 -8.58 -5.52 17.22
C SER A 745 -9.76 -5.26 18.16
N ALA A 746 -10.74 -4.47 17.71
CA ALA A 746 -12.03 -4.45 18.39
C ALA A 746 -12.83 -5.73 18.10
N ILE A 747 -12.90 -6.19 16.84
CA ILE A 747 -13.66 -7.40 16.48
C ILE A 747 -12.84 -8.30 15.56
N GLY A 748 -12.70 -9.57 15.92
CA GLY A 748 -11.85 -10.53 15.19
C GLY A 748 -10.37 -10.21 15.40
N GLY A 749 -9.78 -10.72 16.49
CA GLY A 749 -8.43 -10.30 16.91
C GLY A 749 -7.37 -10.55 15.83
N ALA A 750 -7.42 -11.71 15.18
CA ALA A 750 -6.68 -11.97 13.95
C ALA A 750 -7.51 -11.62 12.71
N VAL A 751 -8.60 -12.35 12.48
CA VAL A 751 -9.33 -12.31 11.21
C VAL A 751 -10.77 -11.85 11.41
N TYR A 752 -11.19 -10.91 10.56
CA TYR A 752 -12.59 -10.52 10.42
C TYR A 752 -13.07 -10.74 8.99
N LEU A 753 -14.11 -11.57 8.83
CA LEU A 753 -14.78 -11.79 7.55
C LEU A 753 -16.28 -11.50 7.66
N LYS A 754 -16.83 -10.84 6.64
CA LYS A 754 -18.27 -10.61 6.52
C LYS A 754 -18.77 -10.76 5.08
N ASN A 755 -19.91 -11.44 4.88
CA ASN A 755 -20.44 -11.78 3.55
C ASN A 755 -19.37 -12.56 2.77
N PHE A 756 -19.13 -13.80 3.17
CA PHE A 756 -17.95 -14.55 2.71
C PHE A 756 -18.25 -16.02 2.37
N GLY A 757 -17.45 -16.58 1.46
CA GLY A 757 -17.14 -18.01 1.40
C GLY A 757 -15.67 -18.21 1.73
N ALA A 758 -15.33 -18.99 2.75
CA ALA A 758 -13.94 -19.14 3.19
C ALA A 758 -13.49 -20.60 3.32
N GLU A 759 -12.29 -20.88 2.80
CA GLU A 759 -11.52 -22.09 3.05
C GLU A 759 -10.32 -21.71 3.93
N ILE A 760 -10.21 -22.28 5.12
CA ILE A 760 -9.17 -21.94 6.09
C ILE A 760 -8.49 -23.22 6.56
N PHE A 761 -7.42 -23.60 5.88
CA PHE A 761 -6.76 -24.89 6.06
C PHE A 761 -5.34 -24.78 6.59
N ASP A 762 -5.00 -25.65 7.53
CA ASP A 762 -3.68 -25.72 8.18
C ASP A 762 -3.23 -24.36 8.73
N CYS A 763 -4.12 -23.70 9.47
CA CYS A 763 -3.92 -22.35 9.98
C CYS A 763 -3.79 -22.29 11.51
N TYR A 764 -2.96 -21.37 11.99
CA TYR A 764 -2.58 -21.25 13.41
C TYR A 764 -2.96 -19.88 13.95
N ILE A 765 -4.05 -19.80 14.69
CA ILE A 765 -4.62 -18.57 15.27
C ILE A 765 -4.31 -18.55 16.77
N LEU A 766 -3.23 -17.85 17.16
CA LEU A 766 -2.65 -17.97 18.49
C LEU A 766 -2.53 -16.62 19.20
N ASN A 767 -2.88 -16.57 20.49
CA ASN A 767 -2.63 -15.42 21.36
C ASN A 767 -3.28 -14.10 20.92
N ASN A 768 -4.31 -14.14 20.07
CA ASN A 768 -4.96 -12.93 19.58
C ASN A 768 -5.99 -12.40 20.58
N THR A 769 -6.24 -11.09 20.54
CA THR A 769 -7.15 -10.42 21.48
C THR A 769 -8.14 -9.54 20.75
N ALA A 770 -9.41 -9.59 21.15
CA ALA A 770 -10.44 -8.67 20.67
C ALA A 770 -11.52 -8.38 21.72
N GLU A 771 -12.45 -7.48 21.44
CA GLU A 771 -13.68 -7.33 22.22
C GLU A 771 -14.59 -8.55 22.04
N HIS A 772 -14.75 -8.99 20.77
CA HIS A 772 -15.49 -10.20 20.37
C HIS A 772 -14.68 -10.98 19.33
N GLY A 773 -14.75 -12.32 19.37
CA GLY A 773 -14.00 -13.17 18.46
C GLY A 773 -12.50 -13.00 18.66
N GLY A 774 -12.00 -13.39 19.84
CA GLY A 774 -10.61 -13.12 20.24
C GLY A 774 -9.59 -13.60 19.20
N GLY A 775 -9.85 -14.73 18.55
CA GLY A 775 -9.13 -15.17 17.35
C GLY A 775 -9.79 -14.63 16.08
N MET A 776 -11.02 -15.07 15.81
CA MET A 776 -11.72 -14.77 14.56
C MET A 776 -13.16 -14.33 14.80
N SER A 777 -13.64 -13.42 13.96
CA SER A 777 -15.04 -13.04 13.88
C SER A 777 -15.56 -13.25 12.46
N LEU A 778 -16.60 -14.07 12.33
CA LEU A 778 -17.16 -14.54 11.08
C LEU A 778 -18.66 -14.22 11.04
N VAL A 779 -19.07 -13.40 10.07
CA VAL A 779 -20.45 -12.89 9.99
C VAL A 779 -21.04 -13.11 8.60
N ASP A 780 -22.23 -13.68 8.52
CA ASP A 780 -23.00 -13.86 7.28
C ASP A 780 -22.19 -14.58 6.18
N GLY A 781 -21.99 -15.90 6.27
CA GLY A 781 -21.14 -16.60 5.29
C GLY A 781 -21.11 -18.12 5.37
N SER A 782 -20.27 -18.72 4.54
CA SER A 782 -19.96 -20.15 4.52
C SER A 782 -18.49 -20.40 4.84
N LEU A 783 -18.23 -21.41 5.66
CA LEU A 783 -16.92 -21.69 6.25
C LEU A 783 -16.55 -23.16 6.05
N ASP A 784 -15.38 -23.42 5.49
CA ASP A 784 -14.74 -24.73 5.56
C ASP A 784 -13.38 -24.58 6.26
N MET A 785 -13.31 -25.06 7.50
CA MET A 785 -12.09 -25.06 8.30
C MET A 785 -11.63 -26.50 8.47
N ASP A 786 -10.42 -26.82 8.00
CA ASP A 786 -9.81 -28.13 8.18
C ASP A 786 -8.35 -28.03 8.61
N VAL A 787 -7.99 -28.72 9.69
CA VAL A 787 -6.64 -28.77 10.28
C VAL A 787 -6.15 -27.40 10.77
N GLY A 788 -5.75 -27.34 12.04
CA GLY A 788 -5.14 -26.14 12.58
C GLY A 788 -5.37 -25.96 14.07
N ASP A 789 -4.87 -24.84 14.59
CA ASP A 789 -4.92 -24.50 16.00
C ASP A 789 -5.57 -23.15 16.23
N VAL A 790 -6.47 -23.08 17.20
CA VAL A 790 -7.00 -21.84 17.76
C VAL A 790 -6.67 -21.86 19.24
N LYS A 791 -5.59 -21.18 19.66
CA LYS A 791 -5.09 -21.29 21.04
C LYS A 791 -4.84 -19.97 21.73
N ASN A 792 -5.16 -19.92 23.02
CA ASN A 792 -4.91 -18.78 23.91
C ASN A 792 -5.46 -17.44 23.39
N ASN A 793 -6.54 -17.47 22.60
CA ASN A 793 -7.18 -16.26 22.13
C ASN A 793 -8.18 -15.73 23.15
N THR A 794 -8.32 -14.42 23.24
CA THR A 794 -9.04 -13.76 24.33
C THR A 794 -10.07 -12.75 23.84
N ALA A 795 -11.33 -12.94 24.25
CA ALA A 795 -12.39 -11.93 24.17
C ALA A 795 -12.47 -11.12 25.48
N THR A 796 -12.43 -9.79 25.37
CA THR A 796 -12.20 -8.88 26.52
C THR A 796 -13.38 -7.99 26.86
N ALA A 797 -14.29 -7.70 25.94
CA ALA A 797 -15.40 -6.78 26.21
C ALA A 797 -16.39 -7.33 27.23
N VAL A 798 -17.21 -6.46 27.80
CA VAL A 798 -18.33 -6.85 28.67
C VAL A 798 -19.39 -7.55 27.82
N ASN A 799 -19.62 -8.85 28.09
CA ASN A 799 -20.30 -9.78 27.17
C ASN A 799 -19.51 -10.06 25.87
N GLY A 800 -18.19 -9.98 25.93
CA GLY A 800 -17.30 -10.44 24.87
C GLY A 800 -17.46 -11.95 24.68
N ASP A 801 -17.85 -12.33 23.48
CA ASP A 801 -18.23 -13.69 23.11
C ASP A 801 -17.20 -14.30 22.15
N GLY A 802 -17.01 -15.62 22.23
CA GLY A 802 -16.12 -16.35 21.32
C GLY A 802 -14.66 -16.03 21.57
N GLY A 803 -14.06 -16.59 22.63
CA GLY A 803 -12.63 -16.35 22.92
C GLY A 803 -11.73 -16.77 21.75
N GLY A 804 -12.05 -17.86 21.07
CA GLY A 804 -11.45 -18.27 19.79
C GLY A 804 -12.23 -17.73 18.60
N LEU A 805 -13.43 -18.25 18.36
CA LEU A 805 -14.28 -17.96 17.20
C LEU A 805 -15.62 -17.36 17.63
N TYR A 806 -16.04 -16.32 16.92
CA TYR A 806 -17.36 -15.71 17.02
C TYR A 806 -18.09 -15.83 15.67
N CYS A 807 -19.13 -16.66 15.60
CA CYS A 807 -19.86 -16.95 14.37
C CYS A 807 -21.33 -16.50 14.44
N VAL A 808 -21.76 -15.71 13.46
CA VAL A 808 -23.13 -15.20 13.33
C VAL A 808 -23.63 -15.40 11.91
N THR A 809 -24.76 -16.11 11.76
CA THR A 809 -25.29 -16.50 10.45
C THR A 809 -24.25 -17.24 9.58
N VAL A 810 -23.48 -18.16 10.17
CA VAL A 810 -22.44 -18.93 9.47
C VAL A 810 -22.85 -20.39 9.28
N SER A 811 -22.63 -20.92 8.08
CA SER A 811 -22.82 -22.35 7.78
C SER A 811 -21.51 -23.02 7.36
N GLY A 812 -21.45 -24.35 7.40
CA GLY A 812 -20.30 -25.11 6.89
C GLY A 812 -19.69 -26.09 7.89
N SER A 813 -18.37 -26.28 7.86
CA SER A 813 -17.64 -27.29 8.64
C SER A 813 -16.43 -26.73 9.38
N ILE A 814 -16.18 -27.29 10.57
CA ILE A 814 -14.94 -27.12 11.33
C ILE A 814 -14.43 -28.52 11.66
N THR A 815 -13.32 -28.93 11.07
CA THR A 815 -12.78 -30.29 11.17
C THR A 815 -11.32 -30.30 11.58
N ASN A 816 -10.92 -31.28 12.38
CA ASN A 816 -9.51 -31.47 12.76
C ASN A 816 -8.84 -30.27 13.47
N TYR A 817 -9.62 -29.36 14.06
CA TYR A 817 -9.10 -28.19 14.77
C TYR A 817 -8.90 -28.44 16.27
N VAL A 818 -7.86 -27.81 16.81
CA VAL A 818 -7.59 -27.78 18.25
C VAL A 818 -7.89 -26.39 18.82
N PHE A 819 -8.94 -26.31 19.62
CA PHE A 819 -9.32 -25.16 20.42
C PHE A 819 -8.79 -25.32 21.84
N CYS A 820 -7.70 -24.63 22.19
CA CYS A 820 -7.05 -24.79 23.49
C CYS A 820 -6.86 -23.46 24.22
N GLU A 821 -7.17 -23.39 25.51
CA GLU A 821 -6.88 -22.21 26.37
C GLU A 821 -7.53 -20.90 25.89
N ASN A 822 -8.57 -20.93 25.06
CA ASN A 822 -9.28 -19.73 24.64
C ASN A 822 -10.20 -19.22 25.75
N SER A 823 -10.35 -17.90 25.85
CA SER A 823 -11.02 -17.29 26.99
C SER A 823 -11.97 -16.13 26.65
N ALA A 824 -13.21 -16.23 27.13
CA ALA A 824 -14.16 -15.12 27.25
C ALA A 824 -14.13 -14.56 28.68
N THR A 825 -13.43 -13.44 28.87
CA THR A 825 -12.90 -13.03 30.19
C THR A 825 -13.83 -12.17 31.05
N SER A 826 -14.96 -11.71 30.54
CA SER A 826 -15.84 -10.79 31.26
C SER A 826 -17.10 -11.48 31.80
N ALA A 827 -17.65 -10.93 32.89
CA ALA A 827 -18.91 -11.43 33.44
C ALA A 827 -20.04 -11.23 32.42
N GLY A 828 -20.51 -12.33 31.83
CA GLY A 828 -21.53 -12.34 30.77
C GLY A 828 -21.03 -12.81 29.41
N GLY A 829 -19.72 -12.88 29.18
CA GLY A 829 -19.17 -13.45 27.94
C GLY A 829 -19.46 -14.95 27.81
N ALA A 830 -19.72 -15.43 26.60
CA ALA A 830 -20.07 -16.82 26.33
C ALA A 830 -19.19 -17.45 25.25
N GLY A 831 -19.04 -18.78 25.30
CA GLY A 831 -18.26 -19.54 24.32
C GLY A 831 -16.77 -19.26 24.47
N GLY A 832 -16.13 -19.86 25.47
CA GLY A 832 -14.70 -19.66 25.73
C GLY A 832 -13.83 -19.96 24.52
N ALA A 833 -14.18 -21.01 23.75
CA ALA A 833 -13.62 -21.26 22.43
C ALA A 833 -14.52 -20.74 21.30
N VAL A 834 -15.76 -21.22 21.20
CA VAL A 834 -16.62 -20.95 20.04
C VAL A 834 -17.97 -20.41 20.50
N TYR A 835 -18.41 -19.32 19.87
CA TYR A 835 -19.76 -18.79 20.02
C TYR A 835 -20.52 -18.90 18.70
N LEU A 836 -21.71 -19.48 18.73
CA LEU A 836 -22.59 -19.68 17.58
C LEU A 836 -23.93 -19.00 17.80
N SER A 837 -24.38 -18.18 16.84
CA SER A 837 -25.71 -17.56 16.92
C SER A 837 -26.40 -17.30 15.58
N SER A 838 -27.71 -17.04 15.64
CA SER A 838 -28.51 -16.47 14.54
C SER A 838 -28.58 -17.33 13.28
N ASN A 839 -29.17 -18.53 13.37
CA ASN A 839 -29.24 -19.53 12.28
C ASN A 839 -27.87 -20.03 11.78
N THR A 840 -26.82 -19.87 12.59
CA THR A 840 -25.55 -20.57 12.39
C THR A 840 -25.79 -22.08 12.53
N SER A 841 -25.13 -22.93 11.74
CA SER A 841 -25.26 -24.40 11.88
C SER A 841 -24.03 -25.13 11.34
N PRO A 842 -22.83 -24.93 11.92
CA PRO A 842 -21.63 -25.62 11.49
C PRO A 842 -21.63 -27.08 11.97
N SER A 843 -21.08 -27.96 11.14
CA SER A 843 -20.69 -29.32 11.52
C SER A 843 -19.30 -29.27 12.15
N ILE A 844 -19.17 -29.71 13.39
CA ILE A 844 -17.90 -29.76 14.12
C ILE A 844 -17.48 -31.22 14.26
N VAL A 845 -16.42 -31.63 13.55
CA VAL A 845 -16.01 -33.04 13.44
C VAL A 845 -14.56 -33.20 13.84
N ASN A 846 -14.25 -34.23 14.63
CA ASN A 846 -12.88 -34.54 15.01
C ASN A 846 -12.11 -33.34 15.58
N CYS A 847 -12.72 -32.59 16.52
CA CYS A 847 -12.11 -31.41 17.11
C CYS A 847 -11.78 -31.62 18.60
N LEU A 848 -10.74 -30.92 19.08
CA LEU A 848 -10.32 -30.93 20.47
C LEU A 848 -10.61 -29.58 21.11
N PHE A 849 -11.37 -29.56 22.19
CA PHE A 849 -11.66 -28.40 23.03
C PHE A 849 -11.06 -28.62 24.42
N ALA A 850 -9.88 -28.06 24.67
CA ALA A 850 -9.14 -28.24 25.91
C ALA A 850 -8.95 -26.93 26.68
N ASP A 851 -9.17 -26.95 28.00
CA ASP A 851 -8.80 -25.86 28.90
C ASP A 851 -9.40 -24.47 28.52
N ASN A 852 -10.54 -24.45 27.81
CA ASN A 852 -11.21 -23.21 27.39
C ASN A 852 -12.05 -22.62 28.53
N LEU A 853 -12.07 -21.30 28.65
CA LEU A 853 -12.66 -20.57 29.77
C LEU A 853 -13.74 -19.59 29.32
N SER A 854 -14.90 -19.65 29.97
CA SER A 854 -15.95 -18.63 29.88
C SER A 854 -16.35 -18.15 31.27
N LYS A 855 -16.28 -16.84 31.52
CA LYS A 855 -16.86 -16.25 32.74
C LYS A 855 -18.39 -16.15 32.71
N GLY A 856 -19.02 -16.45 31.59
CA GLY A 856 -20.46 -16.64 31.47
C GLY A 856 -20.81 -18.10 31.22
N ASN A 857 -21.42 -18.36 30.07
CA ASN A 857 -21.92 -19.68 29.68
C ASN A 857 -21.03 -20.33 28.62
N GLY A 858 -21.05 -21.66 28.53
CA GLY A 858 -20.37 -22.40 27.46
C GLY A 858 -18.85 -22.28 27.56
N GLY A 859 -18.22 -23.08 28.42
CA GLY A 859 -16.77 -23.03 28.64
C GLY A 859 -16.00 -23.32 27.35
N ALA A 860 -16.45 -24.27 26.53
CA ALA A 860 -15.97 -24.44 25.17
C ALA A 860 -16.90 -23.78 24.15
N ILE A 861 -18.13 -24.27 24.01
CA ILE A 861 -19.07 -23.83 22.97
C ILE A 861 -20.32 -23.23 23.60
N ALA A 862 -20.74 -22.08 23.12
CA ALA A 862 -22.04 -21.51 23.42
C ALA A 862 -22.91 -21.39 22.16
N VAL A 863 -24.15 -21.84 22.27
CA VAL A 863 -25.09 -22.01 21.16
C VAL A 863 -26.38 -21.25 21.45
N TYR A 864 -26.66 -20.20 20.67
CA TYR A 864 -27.78 -19.27 20.91
C TYR A 864 -28.64 -19.02 19.67
N SER A 865 -29.89 -18.62 19.88
CA SER A 865 -30.77 -18.05 18.85
C SER A 865 -31.03 -18.97 17.65
N SER A 866 -31.73 -20.08 17.91
CA SER A 866 -32.23 -21.03 16.90
C SER A 866 -31.13 -21.70 16.06
N VAL A 867 -29.97 -21.97 16.68
CA VAL A 867 -28.87 -22.72 16.07
C VAL A 867 -29.05 -24.21 16.32
N ASN A 868 -28.73 -25.04 15.33
CA ASN A 868 -28.55 -26.47 15.52
C ASN A 868 -27.11 -26.85 15.20
N ALA A 869 -26.33 -27.19 16.23
CA ALA A 869 -24.93 -27.57 16.08
C ALA A 869 -24.81 -29.09 16.00
N ASP A 870 -24.20 -29.60 14.92
CA ASP A 870 -23.89 -31.03 14.77
C ASP A 870 -22.43 -31.26 15.18
N ILE A 871 -22.21 -32.04 16.25
CA ILE A 871 -20.88 -32.24 16.85
C ILE A 871 -20.59 -33.74 16.92
N THR A 872 -19.55 -34.17 16.21
CA THR A 872 -19.19 -35.58 16.11
C THR A 872 -17.71 -35.84 16.39
N ASN A 873 -17.40 -36.99 16.98
CA ASN A 873 -16.03 -37.48 17.21
C ASN A 873 -15.10 -36.44 17.87
N SER A 874 -15.62 -35.63 18.79
CA SER A 874 -14.89 -34.50 19.37
C SER A 874 -14.64 -34.69 20.86
N THR A 875 -13.58 -34.08 21.39
CA THR A 875 -13.22 -34.15 22.82
C THR A 875 -13.30 -32.80 23.48
N PHE A 876 -14.03 -32.73 24.59
CA PHE A 876 -14.14 -31.58 25.47
C PHE A 876 -13.48 -31.95 26.79
N THR A 877 -12.43 -31.24 27.18
CA THR A 877 -11.70 -31.56 28.40
C THR A 877 -11.28 -30.32 29.16
N LYS A 878 -11.54 -30.31 30.48
CA LYS A 878 -11.21 -29.21 31.40
C LYS A 878 -11.77 -27.84 31.01
N SER A 879 -12.73 -27.79 30.08
CA SER A 879 -13.43 -26.56 29.73
C SER A 879 -14.26 -26.05 30.91
N TRP A 880 -14.23 -24.74 31.13
CA TRP A 880 -14.71 -24.11 32.35
C TRP A 880 -15.73 -23.01 32.05
N ALA A 881 -16.89 -23.10 32.69
CA ALA A 881 -17.86 -22.00 32.75
C ALA A 881 -18.10 -21.56 34.20
N ASP A 882 -18.17 -20.26 34.46
CA ASP A 882 -18.56 -19.76 35.80
C ASP A 882 -20.07 -19.90 36.05
N VAL A 883 -20.88 -19.84 34.98
CA VAL A 883 -22.34 -19.85 35.06
C VAL A 883 -22.92 -21.23 34.71
N PHE A 884 -23.06 -21.58 33.42
CA PHE A 884 -23.64 -22.85 32.96
C PHE A 884 -22.89 -23.44 31.75
N GLY A 885 -22.96 -24.77 31.59
CA GLY A 885 -22.39 -25.49 30.44
C GLY A 885 -20.88 -25.42 30.36
N GLY A 886 -20.16 -26.27 31.09
CA GLY A 886 -18.70 -26.32 31.08
C GLY A 886 -18.13 -26.71 29.71
N GLY A 887 -18.74 -27.68 29.05
CA GLY A 887 -18.45 -28.01 27.65
C GLY A 887 -19.32 -27.17 26.72
N ILE A 888 -20.61 -27.50 26.66
CA ILE A 888 -21.58 -26.91 25.73
C ILE A 888 -22.74 -26.28 26.50
N TYR A 889 -23.17 -25.10 26.05
CA TYR A 889 -24.38 -24.43 26.52
C TYR A 889 -25.32 -24.13 25.35
N CYS A 890 -26.59 -24.52 25.46
CA CYS A 890 -27.65 -24.28 24.48
C CYS A 890 -28.80 -23.46 25.09
N ASP A 891 -29.23 -22.42 24.38
CA ASP A 891 -30.36 -21.56 24.80
C ASP A 891 -31.08 -20.90 23.62
N TRP A 892 -32.26 -20.33 23.87
CA TRP A 892 -33.09 -19.58 22.89
C TRP A 892 -33.46 -20.39 21.65
N GLU A 893 -34.11 -21.55 21.87
CA GLU A 893 -34.57 -22.44 20.79
C GLU A 893 -33.45 -23.10 19.99
N SER A 894 -32.22 -23.09 20.52
CA SER A 894 -31.07 -23.79 19.94
C SER A 894 -30.86 -25.18 20.51
N SER A 895 -30.38 -26.12 19.69
CA SER A 895 -30.07 -27.50 20.06
C SER A 895 -28.67 -27.90 19.64
N ALA A 896 -28.15 -28.98 20.21
CA ALA A 896 -26.96 -29.66 19.71
C ALA A 896 -27.22 -31.16 19.51
N SER A 897 -26.74 -31.70 18.39
CA SER A 897 -26.69 -33.13 18.12
C SER A 897 -25.27 -33.61 18.40
N ILE A 898 -25.09 -34.33 19.50
CA ILE A 898 -23.78 -34.73 20.01
C ILE A 898 -23.62 -36.24 19.83
N LYS A 899 -22.57 -36.66 19.13
CA LYS A 899 -22.36 -38.07 18.81
C LYS A 899 -20.89 -38.49 18.85
N ASP A 900 -20.58 -39.67 19.37
CA ASP A 900 -19.22 -40.21 19.38
C ASP A 900 -18.20 -39.29 20.10
N CYS A 901 -18.64 -38.50 21.10
CA CYS A 901 -17.83 -37.47 21.75
C CYS A 901 -17.36 -37.86 23.17
N ILE A 902 -16.32 -37.18 23.68
CA ILE A 902 -15.85 -37.29 25.07
C ILE A 902 -16.01 -35.95 25.79
N PHE A 903 -16.53 -35.98 27.02
CA PHE A 903 -16.55 -34.86 27.97
C PHE A 903 -15.84 -35.25 29.27
N ASP A 904 -14.60 -34.79 29.44
CA ASP A 904 -13.74 -35.08 30.61
C ASP A 904 -13.52 -33.82 31.46
N LYS A 905 -13.92 -33.83 32.73
CA LYS A 905 -13.61 -32.76 33.70
C LYS A 905 -14.08 -31.37 33.26
N CYS A 906 -15.17 -31.28 32.51
CA CYS A 906 -15.79 -30.00 32.20
C CYS A 906 -16.40 -29.40 33.48
N TYR A 907 -16.02 -28.18 33.84
CA TYR A 907 -16.48 -27.54 35.06
C TYR A 907 -17.83 -26.85 34.87
N LYS A 908 -18.82 -27.26 35.69
CA LYS A 908 -20.29 -27.18 35.50
C LYS A 908 -20.84 -28.43 34.80
N TYR A 909 -22.10 -28.40 34.39
CA TYR A 909 -22.67 -29.48 33.58
C TYR A 909 -21.89 -29.55 32.26
N ALA A 910 -21.45 -30.73 31.84
CA ALA A 910 -20.71 -30.87 30.59
C ALA A 910 -21.54 -30.36 29.39
N VAL A 911 -22.82 -30.70 29.36
CA VAL A 911 -23.82 -30.16 28.43
C VAL A 911 -24.96 -29.55 29.22
N TYR A 912 -25.35 -28.32 28.88
CA TYR A 912 -26.45 -27.62 29.52
C TYR A 912 -27.42 -27.07 28.49
N GLU A 913 -28.69 -27.41 28.63
CA GLU A 913 -29.81 -26.94 27.81
C GLU A 913 -30.78 -26.15 28.70
N SER A 914 -31.04 -24.89 28.35
CA SER A 914 -31.84 -23.99 29.18
C SER A 914 -33.36 -24.21 29.11
N ARG A 915 -33.84 -24.86 28.04
CA ARG A 915 -35.24 -25.15 27.72
C ARG A 915 -35.29 -26.39 26.83
N ASP A 916 -36.41 -27.12 26.84
CA ASP A 916 -36.63 -28.24 25.91
C ASP A 916 -36.53 -27.77 24.45
N THR A 917 -35.39 -28.03 23.82
CA THR A 917 -35.07 -27.59 22.46
C THR A 917 -34.60 -28.73 21.56
N GLY A 918 -34.46 -29.94 22.12
CA GLY A 918 -34.14 -31.16 21.37
C GLY A 918 -32.65 -31.46 21.26
N THR A 919 -31.84 -31.03 22.24
CA THR A 919 -30.43 -31.47 22.33
C THR A 919 -30.36 -32.97 22.57
N ASP A 920 -29.62 -33.70 21.74
CA ASP A 920 -29.50 -35.18 21.78
C ASP A 920 -28.04 -35.60 21.93
N VAL A 921 -27.79 -36.68 22.67
CA VAL A 921 -26.44 -37.17 23.00
C VAL A 921 -26.37 -38.68 22.84
N THR A 922 -25.67 -39.15 21.81
CA THR A 922 -25.55 -40.59 21.51
C THR A 922 -24.09 -41.05 21.46
N TYR A 923 -23.81 -42.30 21.83
CA TYR A 923 -22.47 -42.92 21.76
C TYR A 923 -21.34 -42.06 22.37
N SER A 924 -21.62 -41.30 23.42
CA SER A 924 -20.69 -40.33 24.00
C SER A 924 -20.34 -40.67 25.45
N LEU A 925 -19.15 -40.26 25.89
CA LEU A 925 -18.60 -40.57 27.21
C LEU A 925 -18.47 -39.33 28.09
N PHE A 926 -19.03 -39.40 29.30
CA PHE A 926 -18.89 -38.37 30.33
C PHE A 926 -18.03 -38.89 31.47
N ASN A 927 -16.98 -38.15 31.84
CA ASN A 927 -16.02 -38.56 32.87
C ASN A 927 -15.66 -37.39 33.79
N ASN A 928 -15.87 -37.57 35.10
CA ASN A 928 -15.43 -36.64 36.15
C ASN A 928 -15.92 -35.20 35.98
N ASN A 929 -17.16 -34.99 35.51
CA ASN A 929 -17.76 -33.66 35.41
C ASN A 929 -18.41 -33.30 36.75
N PRO A 930 -17.85 -32.35 37.53
CA PRO A 930 -18.18 -32.18 38.95
C PRO A 930 -19.63 -31.79 39.26
N HIS A 931 -20.37 -31.26 38.28
CA HIS A 931 -21.77 -30.86 38.47
C HIS A 931 -22.77 -31.77 37.75
N GLY A 932 -22.31 -32.66 36.87
CA GLY A 932 -23.15 -33.58 36.10
C GLY A 932 -22.80 -33.62 34.62
N ALA A 933 -23.35 -34.61 33.91
CA ALA A 933 -23.14 -34.80 32.49
C ALA A 933 -24.06 -33.89 31.68
N PHE A 934 -25.36 -33.92 31.97
CA PHE A 934 -26.37 -33.25 31.19
C PHE A 934 -27.45 -32.64 32.09
N TYR A 935 -27.76 -31.38 31.85
CA TYR A 935 -28.95 -30.72 32.38
C TYR A 935 -29.81 -30.23 31.22
N GLY A 936 -31.10 -30.55 31.22
CA GLY A 936 -32.02 -30.16 30.16
C GLY A 936 -33.47 -30.46 30.53
N PHE A 937 -34.30 -30.78 29.54
CA PHE A 937 -35.73 -31.09 29.74
C PHE A 937 -36.13 -32.34 28.95
N ASP A 938 -37.06 -33.14 29.48
CA ASP A 938 -37.65 -34.27 28.75
C ASP A 938 -38.77 -33.81 27.80
N ASP A 939 -39.27 -34.73 26.93
CA ASP A 939 -40.41 -34.52 26.02
C ASP A 939 -41.70 -33.96 26.68
N SER A 940 -41.78 -34.01 28.02
CA SER A 940 -42.90 -33.48 28.80
C SER A 940 -42.66 -32.03 29.29
N GLY A 941 -41.49 -31.46 28.99
CA GLY A 941 -41.01 -30.17 29.47
C GLY A 941 -40.59 -30.19 30.94
N SER A 942 -40.32 -31.35 31.52
CA SER A 942 -39.84 -31.48 32.90
C SER A 942 -38.31 -31.46 32.93
N PRO A 943 -37.65 -30.74 33.86
CA PRO A 943 -36.20 -30.73 33.95
C PRO A 943 -35.63 -32.13 34.19
N VAL A 944 -34.61 -32.49 33.42
CA VAL A 944 -33.79 -33.69 33.61
C VAL A 944 -32.38 -33.28 34.03
N ASP A 945 -31.83 -34.00 35.00
CA ASP A 945 -30.55 -33.72 35.64
C ASP A 945 -29.79 -35.05 35.75
N TYR A 946 -28.95 -35.32 34.76
CA TYR A 946 -28.18 -36.55 34.64
C TYR A 946 -26.74 -36.34 35.11
N ASN A 947 -26.31 -37.17 36.06
CA ASN A 947 -24.89 -37.29 36.37
C ASN A 947 -24.17 -38.20 35.36
N ASP A 948 -22.84 -38.24 35.44
CA ASP A 948 -21.97 -39.01 34.54
C ASP A 948 -22.34 -40.51 34.38
N THR A 949 -23.07 -41.11 35.32
CA THR A 949 -23.44 -42.54 35.31
C THR A 949 -24.91 -42.81 34.94
N GLN A 950 -25.66 -41.80 34.49
CA GLN A 950 -27.12 -41.85 34.33
C GLN A 950 -27.64 -41.39 32.95
N ILE A 951 -26.81 -41.34 31.91
CA ILE A 951 -27.17 -40.70 30.62
C ILE A 951 -28.23 -41.46 29.81
N ASP A 952 -28.60 -42.70 30.17
CA ASP A 952 -29.57 -43.61 29.50
C ASP A 952 -31.04 -43.09 29.44
N GLY A 953 -31.27 -41.78 29.53
CA GLY A 953 -32.59 -41.14 29.53
C GLY A 953 -32.71 -39.88 28.68
N VAL A 954 -31.68 -39.48 27.94
CA VAL A 954 -31.72 -38.29 27.07
C VAL A 954 -32.51 -38.60 25.77
N SER A 955 -32.44 -39.85 25.24
CA SER A 955 -33.15 -40.35 24.05
C SER A 955 -33.40 -41.87 24.08
N GLU A 956 -34.47 -42.36 23.42
CA GLU A 956 -34.79 -43.82 23.32
C GLU A 956 -33.75 -44.65 22.54
N THR A 957 -32.80 -43.99 21.86
CA THR A 957 -31.73 -44.62 21.08
C THR A 957 -30.35 -44.54 21.73
N ASP A 958 -30.26 -44.03 22.95
CA ASP A 958 -28.98 -43.86 23.66
C ASP A 958 -28.33 -45.20 23.98
N VAL A 959 -27.00 -45.24 23.78
CA VAL A 959 -26.14 -46.31 24.26
C VAL A 959 -25.21 -45.68 25.29
N ASP A 960 -25.57 -45.80 26.56
CA ASP A 960 -24.73 -45.32 27.67
C ASP A 960 -23.46 -46.19 27.78
N LEU A 961 -22.30 -45.61 27.47
CA LEU A 961 -20.99 -46.26 27.60
C LEU A 961 -20.51 -46.36 29.06
N ASN A 962 -21.19 -45.72 30.01
CA ASN A 962 -20.92 -45.75 31.45
C ASN A 962 -21.74 -46.81 32.22
N ILE A 963 -22.55 -47.64 31.57
CA ILE A 963 -23.39 -48.67 32.24
C ILE A 963 -22.57 -49.54 33.19
N GLY A 964 -22.87 -49.44 34.49
CA GLY A 964 -22.32 -50.28 35.56
C GLY A 964 -21.05 -49.77 36.24
N ARG A 965 -20.57 -48.56 35.91
CA ARG A 965 -19.40 -47.92 36.55
C ARG A 965 -19.81 -47.08 37.77
N THR A 966 -18.96 -47.03 38.79
CA THR A 966 -19.14 -46.19 39.99
C THR A 966 -18.20 -44.98 39.92
N GLN A 967 -18.65 -43.82 40.38
CA GLN A 967 -17.91 -42.54 40.39
C GLN A 967 -16.54 -42.55 41.14
N GLU A 968 -16.17 -43.67 41.78
CA GLU A 968 -14.91 -43.83 42.53
C GLU A 968 -13.73 -44.34 41.69
N ASP A 969 -13.95 -44.79 40.44
CA ASP A 969 -12.88 -45.24 39.55
C ASP A 969 -12.39 -44.06 38.67
N GLU A 970 -11.30 -43.38 39.06
CA GLU A 970 -10.68 -42.35 38.20
C GLU A 970 -10.19 -42.98 36.89
N LEU A 971 -10.95 -42.82 35.81
CA LEU A 971 -10.54 -43.24 34.48
C LEU A 971 -9.42 -42.33 33.96
N GLN A 972 -8.23 -42.91 33.79
CA GLN A 972 -7.16 -42.27 33.04
C GLN A 972 -7.45 -42.41 31.54
N LEU A 973 -8.27 -41.52 31.01
CA LEU A 973 -8.70 -41.55 29.60
C LEU A 973 -7.58 -41.21 28.62
N PHE A 974 -6.72 -40.25 28.98
CA PHE A 974 -5.68 -39.73 28.10
C PHE A 974 -4.27 -40.02 28.63
N VAL A 975 -3.30 -40.13 27.71
CA VAL A 975 -1.87 -40.22 28.00
C VAL A 975 -1.13 -38.97 27.53
N THR A 976 -0.17 -38.51 28.34
CA THR A 976 0.67 -37.33 28.04
C THR A 976 1.97 -37.71 27.34
N GLY A 977 2.57 -36.78 26.60
CA GLY A 977 3.86 -36.93 25.93
C GLY A 977 3.79 -37.59 24.56
N GLY A 978 2.62 -37.51 23.91
CA GLY A 978 2.47 -37.94 22.53
C GLY A 978 3.08 -36.96 21.54
N THR A 979 3.30 -37.42 20.31
CA THR A 979 4.08 -36.70 19.29
C THR A 979 3.45 -35.36 18.90
N LEU A 980 2.13 -35.30 18.75
CA LEU A 980 1.39 -34.10 18.35
C LEU A 980 0.63 -33.43 19.50
N GLY A 981 0.60 -34.04 20.69
CA GLY A 981 -0.17 -33.53 21.83
C GLY A 981 -0.35 -34.54 22.97
N ASP A 982 -1.17 -34.15 23.96
CA ASP A 982 -1.35 -34.87 25.23
C ASP A 982 -2.71 -35.58 25.36
N TYR A 983 -3.50 -35.62 24.28
CA TYR A 983 -4.88 -36.12 24.31
C TYR A 983 -5.06 -37.43 23.53
N TYR A 984 -4.04 -38.28 23.47
CA TYR A 984 -4.15 -39.65 22.97
C TYR A 984 -4.90 -40.52 23.97
N LEU A 985 -5.75 -41.44 23.50
CA LEU A 985 -6.46 -42.38 24.36
C LEU A 985 -5.50 -43.37 25.01
N ASN A 986 -5.72 -43.64 26.29
CA ASN A 986 -5.03 -44.70 27.00
C ASN A 986 -5.52 -46.06 26.51
N GLN A 987 -4.63 -46.81 25.86
CA GLN A 987 -4.90 -48.08 25.15
C GLN A 987 -5.00 -49.32 26.05
N ASP A 988 -5.09 -49.16 27.38
CA ASP A 988 -5.30 -50.27 28.32
C ASP A 988 -6.71 -50.90 28.15
N ALA A 989 -6.83 -51.79 27.17
CA ALA A 989 -8.05 -52.48 26.76
C ALA A 989 -8.72 -53.22 27.93
N GLY A 990 -9.87 -52.71 28.35
CA GLY A 990 -10.66 -53.20 29.49
C GLY A 990 -10.95 -52.16 30.57
N GLN A 991 -10.27 -50.99 30.53
CA GLN A 991 -10.56 -49.86 31.43
C GLN A 991 -11.09 -48.63 30.69
N ASN A 992 -10.58 -48.34 29.49
CA ASN A 992 -11.03 -47.20 28.70
C ASN A 992 -12.25 -47.56 27.83
N PRO A 993 -13.45 -47.01 28.10
CA PRO A 993 -14.65 -47.27 27.30
C PRO A 993 -14.66 -46.53 25.98
N ALA A 994 -13.69 -45.63 25.73
CA ALA A 994 -13.62 -44.87 24.50
C ALA A 994 -13.11 -45.70 23.30
N ILE A 995 -12.40 -46.79 23.56
CA ILE A 995 -11.81 -47.66 22.54
C ILE A 995 -12.90 -48.57 21.94
N ASP A 996 -13.04 -48.59 20.61
CA ASP A 996 -14.09 -49.30 19.87
C ASP A 996 -15.51 -48.96 20.39
N GLY A 997 -15.68 -47.77 21.00
CA GLY A 997 -16.87 -47.38 21.74
C GLY A 997 -17.95 -46.71 20.89
N GLY A 998 -17.63 -46.33 19.66
CA GLY A 998 -18.45 -45.47 18.84
C GLY A 998 -19.57 -46.17 18.06
N SER A 999 -20.23 -45.38 17.24
CA SER A 999 -21.50 -45.71 16.63
C SER A 999 -21.44 -46.59 15.38
N ALA A 1000 -20.29 -46.64 14.70
CA ALA A 1000 -20.12 -47.32 13.42
C ALA A 1000 -18.65 -47.69 13.17
N VAL A 1001 -18.38 -48.33 12.02
CA VAL A 1001 -17.00 -48.61 11.57
C VAL A 1001 -16.34 -47.28 11.17
N ALA A 1002 -15.10 -47.05 11.61
CA ALA A 1002 -14.37 -45.79 11.40
C ALA A 1002 -14.33 -45.35 9.92
N ASP A 1003 -14.06 -46.30 9.02
CA ASP A 1003 -14.03 -46.10 7.55
C ASP A 1003 -15.32 -45.50 6.94
N THR A 1004 -16.43 -45.51 7.68
CA THR A 1004 -17.74 -45.05 7.21
C THR A 1004 -18.13 -43.67 7.71
N ILE A 1005 -17.35 -43.09 8.62
CA ILE A 1005 -17.59 -41.77 9.20
C ILE A 1005 -16.65 -40.78 8.51
N LEU A 1006 -17.23 -39.94 7.65
CA LEU A 1006 -16.47 -38.93 6.92
C LEU A 1006 -16.06 -37.79 7.85
N VAL A 1007 -14.81 -37.37 7.73
CA VAL A 1007 -14.29 -36.15 8.38
C VAL A 1007 -14.36 -35.02 7.36
N THR A 1008 -13.78 -35.24 6.20
CA THR A 1008 -13.89 -34.35 5.04
C THR A 1008 -14.45 -35.12 3.84
N PRO A 1009 -14.75 -34.48 2.69
CA PRO A 1009 -15.11 -35.21 1.47
C PRO A 1009 -14.03 -36.20 0.99
N ALA A 1010 -12.78 -36.04 1.43
CA ALA A 1010 -11.63 -36.84 1.02
C ALA A 1010 -11.15 -37.86 2.07
N THR A 1011 -11.47 -37.67 3.35
CA THR A 1011 -10.94 -38.47 4.48
C THR A 1011 -12.04 -38.99 5.40
N ASN A 1012 -11.74 -40.05 6.15
CA ASN A 1012 -12.65 -40.66 7.13
C ASN A 1012 -11.92 -40.91 8.46
N MET A 1013 -12.67 -41.20 9.53
CA MET A 1013 -12.09 -41.41 10.87
C MET A 1013 -11.04 -42.54 10.93
N GLY A 1014 -11.13 -43.53 10.03
CA GLY A 1014 -10.15 -44.62 9.94
C GLY A 1014 -8.78 -44.21 9.40
N ASP A 1015 -8.65 -42.99 8.86
CA ASP A 1015 -7.39 -42.39 8.42
C ASP A 1015 -6.63 -41.68 9.58
N TYR A 1016 -7.20 -41.65 10.79
CA TYR A 1016 -6.67 -40.96 11.96
C TYR A 1016 -6.41 -41.94 13.13
N THR A 1017 -5.70 -41.48 14.16
CA THR A 1017 -5.32 -42.30 15.33
C THR A 1017 -5.67 -41.64 16.66
N THR A 1018 -6.10 -42.45 17.63
CA THR A 1018 -6.17 -42.07 19.05
C THR A 1018 -5.01 -42.65 19.87
N ASP A 1019 -4.16 -43.48 19.26
CA ASP A 1019 -3.09 -44.23 19.91
C ASP A 1019 -1.79 -43.44 19.85
N ILE A 1020 -1.12 -43.33 21.00
CA ILE A 1020 0.20 -42.69 21.10
C ILE A 1020 1.26 -43.42 20.27
N ASP A 1021 1.07 -44.71 20.00
CA ASP A 1021 1.91 -45.52 19.13
C ASP A 1021 1.54 -45.38 17.63
N ASN A 1022 0.64 -44.44 17.27
CA ASN A 1022 0.19 -44.11 15.92
C ASN A 1022 -0.48 -45.27 15.16
N VAL A 1023 -1.32 -46.04 15.85
CA VAL A 1023 -2.15 -47.08 15.22
C VAL A 1023 -3.45 -46.46 14.73
N LEU A 1024 -3.67 -46.47 13.40
CA LEU A 1024 -4.90 -45.94 12.80
C LEU A 1024 -6.13 -46.78 13.16
N ASP A 1025 -7.28 -46.13 13.24
CA ASP A 1025 -8.57 -46.75 13.62
C ASP A 1025 -9.29 -47.44 12.44
N GLY A 1026 -8.60 -47.63 11.32
CA GLY A 1026 -9.16 -48.21 10.10
C GLY A 1026 -9.64 -49.66 10.28
N GLY A 1027 -10.87 -49.94 9.84
CA GLY A 1027 -11.46 -51.29 9.85
C GLY A 1027 -12.00 -51.79 11.20
N THR A 1028 -11.98 -50.96 12.24
CA THR A 1028 -12.56 -51.20 13.58
C THR A 1028 -13.83 -50.37 13.82
N ILE A 1029 -14.48 -50.58 14.98
CA ILE A 1029 -15.53 -49.63 15.40
C ILE A 1029 -14.82 -48.36 15.81
N VAL A 1030 -15.36 -47.20 15.43
CA VAL A 1030 -14.67 -45.94 15.68
C VAL A 1030 -14.41 -45.75 17.17
N ASP A 1031 -13.20 -45.33 17.51
CA ASP A 1031 -12.92 -44.76 18.82
C ASP A 1031 -13.74 -43.46 18.96
N ILE A 1032 -14.17 -43.14 20.18
CA ILE A 1032 -14.89 -41.87 20.42
C ILE A 1032 -13.93 -40.77 20.85
N GLY A 1033 -14.25 -39.53 20.51
CA GLY A 1033 -13.39 -38.37 20.78
C GLY A 1033 -12.38 -38.08 19.66
N TYR A 1034 -11.40 -37.22 19.99
CA TYR A 1034 -10.49 -36.59 19.04
C TYR A 1034 -9.39 -37.56 18.60
N HIS A 1035 -9.12 -37.58 17.29
CA HIS A 1035 -8.08 -38.36 16.66
C HIS A 1035 -7.04 -37.44 16.02
N TYR A 1036 -5.78 -37.78 16.21
CA TYR A 1036 -4.65 -37.12 15.57
C TYR A 1036 -4.45 -37.65 14.14
N PRO A 1037 -3.94 -36.82 13.22
CA PRO A 1037 -3.52 -37.29 11.90
C PRO A 1037 -2.36 -38.28 12.01
N ASP A 1038 -2.18 -39.10 10.96
CA ASP A 1038 -1.09 -40.06 10.85
C ASP A 1038 0.28 -39.36 10.83
N VAL A 1039 1.05 -39.48 11.93
CA VAL A 1039 2.37 -38.84 12.06
C VAL A 1039 3.41 -39.34 11.06
N GLU A 1040 3.20 -40.52 10.45
CA GLU A 1040 4.10 -41.03 9.42
C GLU A 1040 3.92 -40.32 8.07
N THR A 1041 2.81 -39.61 7.89
CA THR A 1041 2.48 -38.88 6.65
C THR A 1041 2.67 -37.37 6.76
N LEU A 1042 2.77 -36.83 7.97
CA LEU A 1042 3.01 -35.42 8.22
C LEU A 1042 4.44 -35.01 7.88
N ALA A 1043 4.56 -33.81 7.32
CA ALA A 1043 5.85 -33.14 7.14
C ALA A 1043 6.34 -32.56 8.48
N ASP A 1044 7.66 -32.59 8.67
CA ASP A 1044 8.37 -31.88 9.75
C ASP A 1044 9.37 -30.88 9.16
N PHE A 1045 9.65 -29.81 9.90
CA PHE A 1045 10.42 -28.66 9.43
C PHE A 1045 11.57 -28.36 10.37
N GLU A 1046 12.72 -28.00 9.81
CA GLU A 1046 13.91 -27.62 10.57
C GLU A 1046 13.75 -26.21 11.15
N VAL A 1047 14.09 -26.06 12.43
CA VAL A 1047 14.12 -24.78 13.13
C VAL A 1047 15.51 -24.56 13.69
N THR A 1048 16.18 -23.51 13.22
CA THR A 1048 17.52 -23.14 13.65
C THR A 1048 17.54 -21.74 14.25
N ALA A 1049 18.52 -21.45 15.11
CA ALA A 1049 18.73 -20.12 15.67
C ALA A 1049 20.22 -19.77 15.69
N GLN A 1050 20.57 -18.53 15.35
CA GLN A 1050 21.94 -18.04 15.41
C GLN A 1050 22.02 -16.54 15.73
N VAL A 1051 23.20 -16.08 16.15
CA VAL A 1051 23.47 -14.66 16.40
C VAL A 1051 23.94 -14.00 15.10
N TYR A 1052 23.21 -13.00 14.61
CA TYR A 1052 23.52 -12.26 13.38
C TYR A 1052 24.52 -11.14 13.63
N GLY A 1053 24.43 -10.47 14.79
CA GLY A 1053 25.27 -9.33 15.12
C GLY A 1053 25.41 -9.10 16.63
N GLY A 1054 26.50 -8.42 17.04
CA GLY A 1054 26.75 -8.07 18.44
C GLY A 1054 27.35 -9.19 19.32
N ASP A 1055 27.18 -9.09 20.65
CA ASP A 1055 27.73 -10.05 21.61
C ASP A 1055 26.68 -10.66 22.56
N GLY A 1056 26.37 -11.94 22.34
CA GLY A 1056 25.41 -12.72 23.12
C GLY A 1056 25.33 -14.19 22.67
N TYR A 1057 24.28 -14.89 23.10
CA TYR A 1057 23.96 -16.27 22.73
C TYR A 1057 22.46 -16.41 22.47
N VAL A 1058 22.03 -17.41 21.70
CA VAL A 1058 20.61 -17.76 21.52
C VAL A 1058 20.44 -19.27 21.64
N ASP A 1059 19.44 -19.71 22.40
CA ASP A 1059 19.09 -21.12 22.59
C ASP A 1059 17.59 -21.36 22.30
N ILE A 1060 17.25 -22.54 21.79
CA ILE A 1060 15.87 -23.05 21.74
C ILE A 1060 15.53 -23.65 23.10
N ILE A 1061 14.46 -23.18 23.75
CA ILE A 1061 14.14 -23.57 25.13
C ILE A 1061 12.87 -24.41 25.26
N THR A 1062 11.88 -24.31 24.37
CA THR A 1062 10.67 -25.14 24.42
C THR A 1062 9.96 -25.21 23.06
N PRO A 1063 9.43 -26.38 22.64
CA PRO A 1063 9.77 -27.70 23.16
C PRO A 1063 11.23 -28.06 22.80
N PRO A 1064 12.03 -28.63 23.71
CA PRO A 1064 13.41 -28.99 23.37
C PRO A 1064 13.43 -30.19 22.42
N ASN A 1065 13.83 -29.99 21.16
CA ASN A 1065 14.08 -31.09 20.23
C ASN A 1065 15.54 -31.16 19.78
N GLY A 1066 16.22 -32.25 20.15
CA GLY A 1066 17.62 -32.48 19.80
C GLY A 1066 17.89 -32.70 18.30
N SER A 1067 16.85 -32.95 17.49
CA SER A 1067 16.96 -32.96 16.02
C SER A 1067 16.82 -31.57 15.40
N GLY A 1068 16.26 -30.59 16.13
CA GLY A 1068 15.87 -29.30 15.59
C GLY A 1068 14.67 -29.35 14.64
N ARG A 1069 13.96 -30.48 14.52
CA ARG A 1069 12.82 -30.63 13.60
C ARG A 1069 11.48 -30.67 14.34
N TYR A 1070 10.47 -29.99 13.83
CA TYR A 1070 9.16 -29.84 14.49
C TYR A 1070 8.04 -29.97 13.45
N TYR A 1071 6.88 -30.47 13.87
CA TYR A 1071 5.69 -30.51 13.02
C TYR A 1071 5.07 -29.12 12.91
N ALA A 1072 4.31 -28.89 11.84
CA ALA A 1072 3.50 -27.68 11.70
C ALA A 1072 2.60 -27.49 12.93
N GLY A 1073 2.44 -26.24 13.37
CA GLY A 1073 1.74 -25.83 14.57
C GLY A 1073 2.54 -25.82 15.85
N THR A 1074 3.78 -26.33 15.82
CA THR A 1074 4.63 -26.27 17.00
C THR A 1074 5.08 -24.83 17.24
N VAL A 1075 4.75 -24.27 18.40
CA VAL A 1075 5.32 -23.00 18.86
C VAL A 1075 6.70 -23.26 19.48
N VAL A 1076 7.75 -22.76 18.84
CA VAL A 1076 9.14 -22.90 19.31
C VAL A 1076 9.59 -21.60 19.96
N THR A 1077 9.98 -21.65 21.22
CA THR A 1077 10.46 -20.50 21.99
C THR A 1077 12.00 -20.44 22.00
N PHE A 1078 12.53 -19.26 21.72
CA PHE A 1078 13.95 -18.92 21.76
C PHE A 1078 14.26 -18.05 22.95
N LYS A 1079 15.49 -18.13 23.45
CA LYS A 1079 16.02 -17.27 24.48
C LYS A 1079 17.37 -16.68 24.08
N ALA A 1080 17.38 -15.38 23.86
CA ALA A 1080 18.59 -14.57 23.73
C ALA A 1080 19.21 -14.30 25.10
N MET A 1081 20.54 -14.34 25.16
CA MET A 1081 21.34 -14.14 26.35
C MET A 1081 22.45 -13.13 26.02
N PRO A 1082 22.17 -11.82 26.10
CA PRO A 1082 23.18 -10.79 25.85
C PRO A 1082 24.33 -10.89 26.87
N ARG A 1083 25.56 -10.59 26.43
CA ARG A 1083 26.69 -10.44 27.39
C ARG A 1083 26.56 -9.13 28.16
N SER A 1084 27.29 -9.01 29.28
CA SER A 1084 27.29 -7.80 30.13
C SER A 1084 27.55 -6.54 29.30
N GLY A 1085 26.63 -5.57 29.38
CA GLY A 1085 26.71 -4.30 28.63
C GLY A 1085 26.07 -4.33 27.24
N TRP A 1086 25.43 -5.44 26.85
CA TRP A 1086 24.68 -5.59 25.61
C TRP A 1086 23.19 -5.85 25.91
N ARG A 1087 22.32 -5.55 24.94
CA ARG A 1087 20.90 -5.91 24.93
C ARG A 1087 20.51 -6.45 23.55
N VAL A 1088 19.35 -7.11 23.47
CA VAL A 1088 18.78 -7.50 22.17
C VAL A 1088 18.45 -6.21 21.40
N ARG A 1089 18.90 -6.16 20.16
CA ARG A 1089 18.63 -5.07 19.23
C ARG A 1089 17.39 -5.39 18.38
N ALA A 1090 17.38 -6.60 17.80
CA ALA A 1090 16.32 -7.07 16.91
C ALA A 1090 16.33 -8.61 16.86
N TRP A 1091 15.18 -9.17 16.55
CA TRP A 1091 15.01 -10.56 16.12
C TRP A 1091 14.79 -10.62 14.61
N HIS A 1092 15.00 -11.80 14.02
CA HIS A 1092 14.76 -12.07 12.61
C HIS A 1092 14.11 -13.44 12.43
N GLY A 1093 13.06 -13.53 11.62
CA GLY A 1093 12.32 -14.75 11.28
C GLY A 1093 11.44 -15.30 12.40
N THR A 1094 11.20 -14.54 13.46
CA THR A 1094 10.36 -14.89 14.61
C THR A 1094 8.92 -14.40 14.43
N ASP A 1095 8.02 -14.79 15.33
CA ASP A 1095 6.67 -14.26 15.37
C ASP A 1095 6.64 -12.76 15.76
N ASP A 1096 7.70 -12.17 16.33
CA ASP A 1096 7.75 -10.73 16.62
C ASP A 1096 9.17 -10.20 16.44
N ASP A 1097 9.55 -9.94 15.19
CA ASP A 1097 10.89 -9.44 14.85
C ASP A 1097 11.17 -8.03 15.41
N SER A 1098 10.12 -7.29 15.76
CA SER A 1098 10.23 -5.98 16.41
C SER A 1098 10.62 -6.06 17.89
N SER A 1099 10.53 -7.25 18.51
CA SER A 1099 10.77 -7.43 19.93
C SER A 1099 12.21 -7.10 20.33
N THR A 1100 12.37 -6.44 21.48
CA THR A 1100 13.68 -6.30 22.16
C THR A 1100 13.78 -7.20 23.39
N ALA A 1101 12.79 -8.07 23.60
CA ALA A 1101 12.79 -9.01 24.71
C ALA A 1101 13.87 -10.10 24.52
N THR A 1102 14.35 -10.64 25.65
CA THR A 1102 15.30 -11.77 25.64
C THR A 1102 14.66 -13.10 25.23
N THR A 1103 13.37 -13.15 24.98
CA THR A 1103 12.64 -14.34 24.55
C THR A 1103 11.74 -14.00 23.38
N ASN A 1104 11.65 -14.89 22.40
CA ASN A 1104 10.78 -14.76 21.26
C ASN A 1104 10.27 -16.14 20.82
N THR A 1105 9.25 -16.20 19.98
CA THR A 1105 8.67 -17.46 19.50
C THR A 1105 8.68 -17.52 17.98
N VAL A 1106 8.54 -18.72 17.42
CA VAL A 1106 8.12 -18.90 16.04
C VAL A 1106 7.08 -20.02 15.99
N VAL A 1107 6.00 -19.82 15.25
CA VAL A 1107 5.10 -20.91 14.85
C VAL A 1107 5.70 -21.63 13.66
N VAL A 1108 5.98 -22.92 13.83
CA VAL A 1108 6.42 -23.76 12.72
C VAL A 1108 5.23 -23.95 11.79
N ASN A 1109 5.33 -23.45 10.57
CA ASN A 1109 4.37 -23.73 9.49
C ASN A 1109 5.03 -24.67 8.48
N LEU A 1110 4.46 -24.83 7.28
CA LEU A 1110 4.95 -25.78 6.28
C LEU A 1110 6.30 -25.37 5.61
N THR A 1111 7.15 -24.60 6.29
CA THR A 1111 8.51 -24.20 5.85
C THR A 1111 9.54 -24.31 6.99
N ASP A 1112 10.81 -24.51 6.63
CA ASP A 1112 11.92 -24.44 7.60
C ASP A 1112 12.04 -23.01 8.17
N LYS A 1113 12.35 -22.88 9.46
CA LYS A 1113 12.51 -21.59 10.15
C LYS A 1113 13.96 -21.33 10.51
N HIS A 1114 14.45 -20.13 10.18
CA HIS A 1114 15.83 -19.70 10.45
C HIS A 1114 15.83 -18.41 11.26
N ILE A 1115 16.07 -18.54 12.57
CA ILE A 1115 15.99 -17.41 13.51
C ILE A 1115 17.33 -16.71 13.68
N GLY A 1116 17.30 -15.39 13.54
CA GLY A 1116 18.41 -14.50 13.86
C GLY A 1116 18.15 -13.69 15.12
N VAL A 1117 19.21 -13.38 15.86
CA VAL A 1117 19.17 -12.31 16.88
C VAL A 1117 20.38 -11.38 16.71
N GLU A 1118 20.12 -10.08 16.77
CA GLU A 1118 21.15 -9.05 16.86
C GLU A 1118 21.22 -8.48 18.27
N PHE A 1119 22.43 -8.14 18.71
CA PHE A 1119 22.67 -7.43 19.96
C PHE A 1119 23.33 -6.08 19.69
N GLU A 1120 23.02 -5.10 20.52
CA GLU A 1120 23.68 -3.80 20.55
C GLU A 1120 24.23 -3.48 21.94
N GLN A 1121 25.21 -2.58 21.98
CA GLN A 1121 25.81 -2.13 23.24
C GLN A 1121 24.91 -1.06 23.87
N ALA A 1122 24.53 -1.25 25.14
CA ALA A 1122 23.72 -0.26 25.86
C ALA A 1122 24.48 1.07 26.03
N ALA A 1123 23.77 2.19 25.93
CA ALA A 1123 24.37 3.53 25.97
C ALA A 1123 24.78 3.93 27.40
N ILE A 1124 25.84 4.74 27.50
CA ILE A 1124 26.27 5.37 28.75
C ILE A 1124 26.01 6.87 28.61
N LEU A 1125 25.01 7.38 29.32
CA LEU A 1125 24.60 8.78 29.28
C LEU A 1125 25.28 9.53 30.44
N GLU A 1126 26.30 10.34 30.14
CA GLU A 1126 27.00 11.11 31.18
C GLU A 1126 26.27 12.44 31.48
N VAL A 1127 25.91 12.65 32.75
CA VAL A 1127 25.22 13.84 33.25
C VAL A 1127 26.20 14.70 34.04
N GLY A 1128 26.51 15.90 33.56
CA GLY A 1128 27.51 16.76 34.19
C GLY A 1128 27.93 17.97 33.34
N PRO A 1129 28.83 18.82 33.85
CA PRO A 1129 29.35 19.98 33.12
C PRO A 1129 30.10 19.62 31.82
N ASP A 1130 30.72 18.44 31.81
CA ASP A 1130 31.49 17.88 30.70
C ASP A 1130 30.78 16.66 30.06
N GLY A 1131 29.53 16.37 30.46
CA GLY A 1131 28.73 15.26 29.96
C GLY A 1131 27.80 15.66 28.82
N ASP A 1132 27.24 14.67 28.12
CA ASP A 1132 26.32 14.87 27.00
C ASP A 1132 24.98 15.48 27.43
N TYR A 1133 24.64 15.35 28.72
CA TYR A 1133 23.40 15.86 29.30
C TYR A 1133 23.65 16.81 30.46
N HIS A 1134 22.89 17.90 30.50
CA HIS A 1134 23.01 18.93 31.53
C HIS A 1134 22.05 18.72 32.70
N THR A 1135 21.05 17.83 32.57
CA THR A 1135 20.15 17.45 33.66
C THR A 1135 19.91 15.94 33.72
N ILE A 1136 19.61 15.42 34.92
CA ILE A 1136 19.32 14.00 35.11
C ILE A 1136 18.01 13.60 34.41
N GLN A 1137 16.98 14.46 34.43
CA GLN A 1137 15.69 14.13 33.82
C GLN A 1137 15.78 14.06 32.29
N GLU A 1138 16.58 14.92 31.67
CA GLU A 1138 16.85 14.88 30.24
C GLU A 1138 17.57 13.58 29.85
N ALA A 1139 18.59 13.18 30.62
CA ALA A 1139 19.25 11.89 30.38
C ALA A 1139 18.28 10.70 30.55
N ILE A 1140 17.40 10.70 31.56
CA ILE A 1140 16.38 9.66 31.72
C ILE A 1140 15.38 9.68 30.56
N TYR A 1141 15.02 10.86 30.04
CA TYR A 1141 14.12 11.00 28.90
C TYR A 1141 14.70 10.30 27.66
N TYR A 1142 15.99 10.53 27.36
CA TYR A 1142 16.68 9.94 26.21
C TYR A 1142 17.19 8.51 26.43
N ALA A 1143 17.30 8.03 27.67
CA ALA A 1143 17.72 6.65 27.97
C ALA A 1143 16.68 5.62 27.50
N GLN A 1144 17.14 4.48 27.01
CA GLN A 1144 16.37 3.26 26.71
C GLN A 1144 16.63 2.18 27.77
N ASP A 1145 15.79 1.14 27.80
CA ASP A 1145 15.99 0.01 28.70
C ASP A 1145 17.40 -0.60 28.55
N GLY A 1146 18.03 -0.90 29.68
CA GLY A 1146 19.42 -1.35 29.78
C GLY A 1146 20.48 -0.24 29.79
N ASP A 1147 20.12 1.01 29.48
CA ASP A 1147 21.09 2.13 29.48
C ASP A 1147 21.59 2.48 30.88
N VAL A 1148 22.76 3.14 30.91
CA VAL A 1148 23.43 3.56 32.14
C VAL A 1148 23.53 5.08 32.18
N VAL A 1149 22.71 5.72 33.01
CA VAL A 1149 22.82 7.15 33.34
C VAL A 1149 23.89 7.33 34.40
N VAL A 1150 24.99 8.00 34.04
CA VAL A 1150 26.14 8.25 34.90
C VAL A 1150 26.15 9.70 35.35
N VAL A 1151 25.87 9.93 36.63
CA VAL A 1151 25.77 11.26 37.22
C VAL A 1151 27.12 11.67 37.83
N ASP A 1152 27.66 12.81 37.37
CA ASP A 1152 28.88 13.39 37.92
C ASP A 1152 28.65 14.00 39.32
N THR A 1153 29.73 14.28 40.04
CA THR A 1153 29.68 14.93 41.35
C THR A 1153 29.05 16.32 41.27
N GLY A 1154 28.25 16.67 42.26
CA GLY A 1154 27.49 17.91 42.28
C GLY A 1154 26.29 17.85 43.24
N ASN A 1155 25.71 19.01 43.51
CA ASN A 1155 24.42 19.12 44.19
C ASN A 1155 23.34 19.37 43.15
N TRP A 1156 22.62 18.32 42.77
CA TRP A 1156 21.60 18.31 41.73
C TRP A 1156 20.25 18.68 42.36
N ILE A 1157 19.88 19.95 42.25
CA ILE A 1157 18.65 20.52 42.83
C ILE A 1157 17.50 20.38 41.82
N LEU A 1158 16.38 19.84 42.24
CA LEU A 1158 15.15 19.78 41.43
C LEU A 1158 14.59 21.20 41.21
N PRO A 1159 14.36 21.67 39.96
CA PRO A 1159 13.88 23.01 39.71
C PRO A 1159 12.45 23.20 40.23
N GLY A 1160 12.28 24.07 41.23
CA GLY A 1160 10.97 24.53 41.67
C GLY A 1160 10.36 25.48 40.64
N HIS A 1161 9.09 25.24 40.27
CA HIS A 1161 8.22 25.97 39.33
C HIS A 1161 8.11 25.39 37.91
N GLY A 1162 7.16 24.47 37.72
CA GLY A 1162 6.65 24.04 36.40
C GLY A 1162 6.52 22.52 36.24
N GLN A 1163 7.29 21.74 36.99
CA GLN A 1163 7.25 20.28 37.01
C GLN A 1163 6.36 19.79 38.17
N SER A 1164 5.44 18.86 37.88
CA SER A 1164 4.51 18.31 38.88
C SER A 1164 5.09 17.12 39.67
N PHE A 1165 6.24 16.56 39.26
CA PHE A 1165 6.79 15.28 39.75
C PHE A 1165 8.32 15.37 40.01
N GLY A 1166 8.87 14.43 40.79
CA GLY A 1166 10.32 14.25 40.99
C GLY A 1166 11.03 13.66 39.76
N TYR A 1167 12.26 13.15 39.89
CA TYR A 1167 12.92 12.41 38.79
C TYR A 1167 12.16 11.12 38.51
N MET A 1168 11.46 11.05 37.37
CA MET A 1168 10.60 9.92 37.04
C MET A 1168 11.37 8.88 36.22
N LEU A 1169 11.50 7.67 36.76
CA LEU A 1169 11.97 6.48 36.06
C LEU A 1169 10.74 5.64 35.74
N ASN A 1170 10.49 5.40 34.47
CA ASN A 1170 9.42 4.53 33.98
C ASN A 1170 9.96 3.62 32.88
N LYS A 1171 11.15 3.06 33.14
CA LYS A 1171 11.99 2.29 32.21
C LYS A 1171 13.07 1.55 32.98
N SER A 1172 13.54 0.41 32.46
CA SER A 1172 14.50 -0.49 33.11
C SER A 1172 15.94 -0.05 32.91
N ILE A 1173 16.38 1.00 33.63
CA ILE A 1173 17.70 1.64 33.46
C ILE A 1173 18.58 1.58 34.71
N THR A 1174 19.90 1.72 34.53
CA THR A 1174 20.83 1.94 35.65
C THR A 1174 21.12 3.42 35.82
N ILE A 1175 20.78 4.02 36.96
CA ILE A 1175 21.26 5.35 37.35
C ILE A 1175 22.31 5.24 38.44
N ARG A 1176 23.50 5.82 38.22
CA ARG A 1176 24.61 5.71 39.15
C ARG A 1176 25.53 6.92 39.17
N SER A 1177 26.31 7.07 40.23
CA SER A 1177 27.46 7.99 40.17
C SER A 1177 28.56 7.43 39.26
N LYS A 1178 29.49 8.30 38.84
CA LYS A 1178 30.64 7.94 37.99
C LYS A 1178 31.47 6.78 38.56
N TYR A 1179 31.65 6.74 39.88
CA TYR A 1179 32.35 5.65 40.59
C TYR A 1179 31.52 5.20 41.82
N PRO A 1180 30.53 4.32 41.61
CA PRO A 1180 29.56 3.98 42.65
C PRO A 1180 30.16 3.20 43.84
N ASP A 1181 31.31 2.56 43.64
CA ASP A 1181 32.04 1.83 44.69
C ASP A 1181 33.00 2.73 45.50
N ASP A 1182 33.23 3.99 45.08
CA ASP A 1182 34.04 4.94 45.84
C ASP A 1182 33.13 5.81 46.74
N PRO A 1183 33.16 5.64 48.07
CA PRO A 1183 32.28 6.36 48.98
C PRO A 1183 32.45 7.88 48.93
N ASN A 1184 33.60 8.39 48.46
CA ASN A 1184 33.79 9.84 48.30
C ASN A 1184 33.01 10.39 47.11
N TRP A 1185 32.90 9.61 46.03
CA TRP A 1185 32.09 9.95 44.86
C TRP A 1185 30.61 9.85 45.17
N VAL A 1186 30.19 8.77 45.83
CA VAL A 1186 28.81 8.61 46.30
C VAL A 1186 28.38 9.79 47.17
N ALA A 1187 29.21 10.20 48.13
CA ALA A 1187 28.91 11.33 49.02
C ALA A 1187 28.94 12.70 48.30
N ALA A 1188 29.60 12.79 47.15
CA ALA A 1188 29.74 14.02 46.37
C ALA A 1188 28.71 14.15 45.23
N THR A 1189 28.04 13.06 44.85
CA THR A 1189 26.93 13.06 43.88
C THR A 1189 25.60 13.07 44.64
N VAL A 1190 25.07 14.27 44.86
CA VAL A 1190 23.93 14.51 45.74
C VAL A 1190 22.70 14.97 44.96
N LEU A 1191 21.58 14.27 45.11
CA LEU A 1191 20.27 14.66 44.61
C LEU A 1191 19.49 15.34 45.75
N ASP A 1192 19.09 16.59 45.54
CA ASP A 1192 18.60 17.50 46.58
C ASP A 1192 17.16 17.95 46.31
N GLY A 1193 16.24 17.56 47.19
CA GLY A 1193 14.80 17.87 47.09
C GLY A 1193 14.37 19.20 47.73
N SER A 1194 15.31 20.06 48.13
CA SER A 1194 15.00 21.26 48.95
C SER A 1194 14.01 22.27 48.32
N GLU A 1195 13.85 22.28 46.99
CA GLU A 1195 12.94 23.18 46.27
C GLU A 1195 11.65 22.49 45.74
N TYR A 1196 11.47 21.19 45.99
CA TYR A 1196 10.35 20.39 45.47
C TYR A 1196 9.57 19.68 46.60
N PRO A 1197 8.24 19.90 46.72
CA PRO A 1197 7.42 19.30 47.78
C PRO A 1197 6.94 17.88 47.44
N GLY A 1198 7.87 16.95 47.19
CA GLY A 1198 7.57 15.56 46.79
C GLY A 1198 8.77 14.59 46.93
N PRO A 1199 8.65 13.34 46.44
CA PRO A 1199 9.78 12.41 46.38
C PRO A 1199 10.84 12.91 45.39
N ILE A 1200 12.12 12.59 45.63
CA ILE A 1200 13.21 13.00 44.72
C ILE A 1200 13.24 12.09 43.49
N LEU A 1201 12.93 10.80 43.67
CA LEU A 1201 12.87 9.79 42.62
C LEU A 1201 11.50 9.11 42.63
N GLU A 1202 10.93 8.88 41.47
CA GLU A 1202 9.65 8.20 41.28
C GLU A 1202 9.84 7.01 40.35
N LEU A 1203 9.52 5.79 40.82
CA LEU A 1203 9.55 4.56 40.04
C LEU A 1203 8.14 4.24 39.54
N GLY A 1204 7.90 4.51 38.26
CA GLY A 1204 6.62 4.32 37.57
C GLY A 1204 6.31 2.85 37.25
N PRO A 1205 5.10 2.56 36.73
CA PRO A 1205 4.62 1.20 36.47
C PRO A 1205 5.55 0.34 35.61
N ASP A 1206 6.31 0.93 34.71
CA ASP A 1206 7.18 0.22 33.75
C ASP A 1206 8.61 0.03 34.28
N THR A 1207 8.84 0.31 35.57
CA THR A 1207 10.09 -0.10 36.24
C THR A 1207 9.99 -1.53 36.74
N ASP A 1208 11.03 -2.30 36.46
CA ASP A 1208 11.17 -3.69 36.90
C ASP A 1208 12.50 -3.93 37.64
N SER A 1209 12.77 -5.20 37.95
CA SER A 1209 13.99 -5.65 38.62
C SER A 1209 15.31 -5.33 37.89
N GLY A 1210 15.27 -4.92 36.62
CA GLY A 1210 16.42 -4.43 35.86
C GLY A 1210 16.78 -2.96 36.14
N THR A 1211 15.91 -2.22 36.83
CA THR A 1211 16.18 -0.84 37.26
C THR A 1211 17.17 -0.82 38.42
N ILE A 1212 18.35 -0.23 38.22
CA ILE A 1212 19.42 -0.20 39.24
C ILE A 1212 19.73 1.23 39.65
N ILE A 1213 19.61 1.54 40.94
CA ILE A 1213 20.08 2.80 41.53
C ILE A 1213 21.35 2.51 42.32
N ASN A 1214 22.49 3.07 41.92
CA ASN A 1214 23.78 2.72 42.52
C ASN A 1214 24.68 3.92 42.84
N GLY A 1215 25.10 4.06 44.09
CA GLY A 1215 26.12 5.03 44.49
C GLY A 1215 25.69 6.50 44.37
N LEU A 1216 24.43 6.84 44.68
CA LEU A 1216 23.91 8.22 44.76
C LEU A 1216 23.60 8.60 46.21
N THR A 1217 23.71 9.88 46.55
CA THR A 1217 23.26 10.43 47.85
C THR A 1217 21.97 11.22 47.67
N PHE A 1218 20.96 10.98 48.50
CA PHE A 1218 19.68 11.73 48.49
C PHE A 1218 19.57 12.62 49.74
N GLN A 1219 19.16 13.89 49.59
CA GLN A 1219 18.98 14.80 50.72
C GLN A 1219 17.79 15.76 50.56
N ASN A 1220 17.33 16.32 51.68
CA ASN A 1220 16.27 17.35 51.75
C ASN A 1220 14.94 16.99 51.04
N SER A 1221 14.55 15.71 51.01
CA SER A 1221 13.20 15.34 50.56
C SER A 1221 12.15 15.76 51.60
N HIS A 1222 11.10 16.45 51.14
CA HIS A 1222 10.05 16.99 51.99
C HIS A 1222 8.67 16.75 51.35
N TRP A 1223 7.92 15.77 51.87
CA TRP A 1223 6.53 15.56 51.46
C TRP A 1223 5.63 16.65 52.06
N GLY A 1224 5.01 17.46 51.19
CA GLY A 1224 4.09 18.51 51.59
C GLY A 1224 2.74 17.93 52.02
N ILE A 1225 2.30 18.21 53.25
CA ILE A 1225 0.90 18.00 53.66
C ILE A 1225 0.04 18.94 52.80
N VAL A 1226 -0.72 18.42 51.84
CA VAL A 1226 -1.78 19.19 51.20
C VAL A 1226 -2.86 19.45 52.26
N PRO A 1227 -3.09 20.69 52.72
CA PRO A 1227 -4.23 20.96 53.59
C PRO A 1227 -5.49 20.73 52.77
N ALA A 1228 -6.43 19.94 53.29
CA ALA A 1228 -7.75 19.79 52.71
C ALA A 1228 -8.30 21.18 52.33
N ARG A 1229 -8.63 21.35 51.05
CA ARG A 1229 -9.26 22.56 50.53
C ARG A 1229 -10.65 22.63 51.18
N ASP A 1230 -10.81 23.48 52.19
CA ASP A 1230 -12.11 23.78 52.80
C ASP A 1230 -13.10 24.13 51.68
N GLY A 1231 -14.06 23.24 51.47
CA GLY A 1231 -15.15 23.43 50.53
C GLY A 1231 -16.22 24.32 51.15
N ASP A 1232 -16.59 25.40 50.44
CA ASP A 1232 -17.91 26.02 50.56
C ASP A 1232 -18.96 25.06 49.99
N ASP A 1233 -19.29 23.96 50.70
CA ASP A 1233 -20.54 23.22 50.50
C ASP A 1233 -20.93 22.41 51.76
N PRO A 1234 -22.02 22.74 52.48
CA PRO A 1234 -22.47 21.99 53.64
C PRO A 1234 -23.26 20.75 53.21
N GLY A 1235 -22.57 19.72 52.72
CA GLY A 1235 -23.28 18.53 52.28
C GLY A 1235 -22.44 17.42 51.67
N THR A 1236 -21.41 16.92 52.35
CA THR A 1236 -21.00 15.50 52.32
C THR A 1236 -19.86 15.27 53.32
N ASN A 1237 -19.96 14.16 54.02
CA ASN A 1237 -18.94 13.52 54.85
C ASN A 1237 -17.56 13.52 54.17
N GLY A 1238 -16.68 14.40 54.66
CA GLY A 1238 -15.27 14.45 54.24
C GLY A 1238 -14.61 13.08 54.40
N GLY A 1239 -13.97 12.64 53.32
CA GLY A 1239 -13.20 11.39 53.30
C GLY A 1239 -12.06 11.43 54.32
N ASP A 1240 -11.71 10.23 54.81
CA ASP A 1240 -10.56 10.01 55.67
C ASP A 1240 -9.30 10.58 55.01
N GLY A 1241 -8.56 11.41 55.75
CA GLY A 1241 -7.27 11.91 55.30
C GLY A 1241 -6.33 10.74 55.03
N GLY A 1242 -5.81 10.65 53.80
CA GLY A 1242 -4.79 9.67 53.42
C GLY A 1242 -3.58 9.75 54.36
N GLY A 1243 -3.01 8.58 54.68
CA GLY A 1243 -1.80 8.47 55.50
C GLY A 1243 -0.62 9.19 54.85
N ALA A 1244 0.34 9.63 55.67
CA ALA A 1244 1.62 10.12 55.18
C ALA A 1244 2.49 8.93 54.72
N GLU A 1245 2.80 8.84 53.43
CA GLU A 1245 3.76 7.93 52.81
C GLU A 1245 5.08 8.69 52.57
N GLY A 1246 6.00 8.68 53.55
CA GLY A 1246 7.24 9.45 53.45
C GLY A 1246 8.41 8.69 52.84
N GLY A 1247 9.14 9.30 51.89
CA GLY A 1247 10.42 8.79 51.37
C GLY A 1247 11.08 9.70 50.31
N ALA A 1248 12.40 9.60 50.15
CA ALA A 1248 13.12 10.25 49.04
C ALA A 1248 12.87 9.55 47.69
N ILE A 1249 12.38 8.31 47.73
CA ILE A 1249 11.99 7.50 46.57
C ILE A 1249 10.54 7.07 46.78
N TYR A 1250 9.70 7.23 45.76
CA TYR A 1250 8.32 6.74 45.71
C TYR A 1250 8.20 5.68 44.62
N ILE A 1251 7.44 4.62 44.89
CA ILE A 1251 7.28 3.46 43.99
C ILE A 1251 5.78 3.31 43.71
N TYR A 1252 5.38 3.44 42.45
CA TYR A 1252 3.98 3.34 42.05
C TYR A 1252 3.48 1.89 42.16
N PRO A 1253 2.18 1.68 42.47
CA PRO A 1253 1.57 0.35 42.38
C PRO A 1253 1.71 -0.21 40.97
N GLY A 1254 2.36 -1.36 40.83
CA GLY A 1254 2.64 -1.99 39.53
C GLY A 1254 4.13 -2.09 39.18
N ALA A 1255 4.99 -1.26 39.78
CA ALA A 1255 6.44 -1.39 39.66
C ALA A 1255 6.94 -2.70 40.31
N GLY A 1256 7.75 -3.47 39.59
CA GLY A 1256 8.14 -4.86 39.91
C GLY A 1256 9.46 -5.03 40.63
#